data_AF-Q09AZ3-F1
#
_entry.id   AF-Q09AZ3-F1
#
_cell.length_a   1.000
_cell.length_b   1.000
_cell.length_c   1.000
_cell.angle_alpha   90.00
_cell.angle_beta   90.00
_cell.angle_gamma   90.00
#
_symmetry.space_group_name_H-M   'P 1'
#
loop_
_entity.id
_entity.type
_entity.pdbx_description
1 polymer ?
#
loop_
_entity_poly.entity_id
_entity_poly.type
_entity_poly.pdbx_seq_one_letter_code
_entity_poly.pdbx_strand_id
1 'polypeptide(L)'
;MLATCILACQRRERMTRFRLGQRWKREPSAPPLDSIALELDGVNLLSGAVEEPLVEVVPALTRAAAALHSGKQGLAQVSLAEAGLELVLRRTGAEVDLCVVSLGRPARLLRPPVRVDLEELAEAARECGRSFLSDISRVAPETLATPQARELGEALRELGGPGGGQKEPRPEPFSRRVEASEQPGFGFELKDPADLLRSQGRDPGAALGTLLCAGEIWLTLPGHPTAWRAPGPPFLTALELSRQAVELTRAVELGEPRFSLELAGVKPALSLELTAGRGKLGTGPSFEVKGEALAAAMFHLGQALALAISERERTQASNPYLVELTDRCREGLSHLRGAVPPPEGEAQARGRGRAARAGKPLPVPGRLRRLRFEKRWSQKGLTGAEFGQLHLGRQAAVFCSREMACGLSRQDGTMLWRRASSHGVAATADGHVVTADLDRVLGFMGANTSARWLHDHDGLTLGPQLLRQDGLLITLAEDRTVLAFAEVSGREVWRLAPPRTQRSWLATQGHRAMLATDSGYLYGLDISDGQVRYRMRAPQPFHGTPVPWGKHFVAMLGRGSHHALLMADAHSGDVAWTREFHLALPSAPLPSRTRLYVAGDRDREGVLLCLDAKGKLLWERALHLGTGPYALASLPGAVLVTSASGAAARVDTSGELSWRVGAVGEPLAGALPARTSRGVTLIPGEQVRAVDPKGGQVLGQVRAGAGLVALQVDSRLGLYLLDDSGTLGAYRLVSHFTVVDG
;
A
#
# COMPACT_ATOMS: atom_id res chain seq x y z
N MET A 1 -31.07 -35.66 48.93
CA MET A 1 -30.35 -36.90 49.30
C MET A 1 -29.54 -37.30 48.07
N LEU A 2 -28.21 -37.36 48.02
CA LEU A 2 -27.12 -37.50 49.00
C LEU A 2 -25.94 -36.63 48.48
N ALA A 3 -25.39 -35.72 49.28
CA ALA A 3 -24.27 -35.91 50.22
C ALA A 3 -22.93 -35.43 49.62
N THR A 4 -22.59 -34.22 50.04
CA THR A 4 -21.29 -33.60 50.24
C THR A 4 -20.15 -34.58 50.50
N CYS A 5 -19.06 -34.49 49.74
CA CYS A 5 -17.73 -34.91 50.18
C CYS A 5 -16.75 -33.76 49.91
N ILE A 6 -16.59 -32.91 50.92
CA ILE A 6 -15.48 -31.98 51.06
C ILE A 6 -14.24 -32.83 51.36
N LEU A 7 -13.30 -32.86 50.43
CA LEU A 7 -11.90 -33.18 50.71
C LEU A 7 -11.09 -32.00 50.19
N ALA A 8 -10.65 -31.20 51.15
CA ALA A 8 -9.77 -30.06 50.96
C ALA A 8 -8.47 -30.52 50.28
N CYS A 9 -8.34 -30.20 48.99
CA CYS A 9 -7.04 -29.98 48.39
C CYS A 9 -6.99 -28.49 48.12
N GLN A 10 -6.21 -27.75 48.90
CA GLN A 10 -5.89 -26.34 48.65
C GLN A 10 -5.25 -26.23 47.26
N ARG A 11 -6.05 -26.10 46.19
CA ARG A 11 -5.60 -25.53 44.93
C ARG A 11 -5.26 -24.09 45.27
N ARG A 12 -3.97 -23.75 45.35
CA ARG A 12 -3.52 -22.36 45.25
C ARG A 12 -4.34 -21.71 44.13
N GLU A 13 -5.11 -20.67 44.45
CA GLU A 13 -5.75 -19.86 43.43
C GLU A 13 -4.62 -19.30 42.56
N ARG A 14 -4.44 -19.88 41.37
CA ARG A 14 -3.43 -19.43 40.39
C ARG A 14 -3.79 -18.01 39.95
N MET A 15 -2.81 -17.11 39.95
CA MET A 15 -2.95 -15.68 39.70
C MET A 15 -3.03 -15.41 38.19
N THR A 16 -2.30 -16.16 37.35
CA THR A 16 -2.32 -16.03 35.88
C THR A 16 -3.02 -17.22 35.20
N ARG A 17 -4.01 -16.98 34.32
CA ARG A 17 -4.72 -18.03 33.55
C ARG A 17 -5.14 -17.57 32.16
N PHE A 18 -5.03 -18.47 31.17
CA PHE A 18 -5.72 -18.32 29.90
C PHE A 18 -7.02 -19.11 29.90
N ARG A 19 -8.08 -18.55 29.32
CA ARG A 19 -9.37 -19.22 29.17
C ARG A 19 -9.85 -19.13 27.74
N LEU A 20 -10.40 -20.24 27.24
CA LEU A 20 -10.91 -20.42 25.90
C LEU A 20 -12.44 -20.59 25.97
N GLY A 21 -13.17 -19.94 25.05
CA GLY A 21 -14.59 -20.22 24.81
C GLY A 21 -15.64 -19.46 25.65
N GLN A 22 -16.88 -19.68 25.22
CA GLN A 22 -18.11 -18.87 25.33
C GLN A 22 -18.26 -17.94 26.54
N ARG A 23 -18.17 -16.62 26.28
CA ARG A 23 -18.75 -15.48 27.05
C ARG A 23 -19.41 -15.94 28.35
N TRP A 24 -18.60 -16.06 29.41
CA TRP A 24 -18.86 -17.04 30.46
C TRP A 24 -20.19 -16.86 31.20
N LYS A 25 -21.04 -17.88 31.01
CA LYS A 25 -22.29 -18.21 31.73
C LYS A 25 -23.44 -17.19 31.61
N ARG A 26 -24.42 -17.60 30.78
CA ARG A 26 -25.85 -17.21 30.68
C ARG A 26 -26.21 -15.97 29.85
N GLU A 27 -26.16 -16.12 28.52
CA GLU A 27 -27.19 -15.56 27.63
C GLU A 27 -27.72 -16.69 26.74
N PRO A 28 -28.95 -17.21 26.95
CA PRO A 28 -29.45 -18.42 26.28
C PRO A 28 -29.68 -18.32 24.76
N SER A 29 -29.41 -17.17 24.13
CA SER A 29 -29.85 -16.88 22.76
C SER A 29 -28.78 -16.32 21.82
N ALA A 30 -27.51 -16.22 22.25
CA ALA A 30 -26.42 -15.77 21.38
C ALA A 30 -25.65 -17.00 20.83
N PRO A 31 -25.25 -16.99 19.54
CA PRO A 31 -24.42 -18.06 18.97
C PRO A 31 -23.08 -18.19 19.73
N PRO A 32 -22.49 -19.40 19.79
CA PRO A 32 -21.14 -19.59 20.32
C PRO A 32 -20.14 -18.67 19.62
N LEU A 33 -19.37 -17.88 20.39
CA LEU A 33 -18.23 -17.14 19.86
C LEU A 33 -16.95 -17.73 20.45
N ASP A 34 -15.96 -17.94 19.59
CA ASP A 34 -14.61 -18.24 20.02
C ASP A 34 -14.02 -17.00 20.69
N SER A 35 -13.40 -17.17 21.85
CA SER A 35 -12.85 -16.03 22.59
C SER A 35 -11.68 -16.50 23.42
N ILE A 36 -10.67 -15.64 23.54
CA ILE A 36 -9.55 -15.83 24.43
C ILE A 36 -9.55 -14.77 25.53
N ALA A 37 -9.36 -15.20 26.77
CA ALA A 37 -9.15 -14.32 27.89
C ALA A 37 -7.78 -14.62 28.51
N LEU A 38 -7.06 -13.57 28.87
CA LEU A 38 -5.90 -13.65 29.76
C LEU A 38 -6.29 -13.01 31.08
N GLU A 39 -6.49 -13.82 32.11
CA GLU A 39 -6.82 -13.35 33.44
C GLU A 39 -5.57 -13.25 34.30
N LEU A 40 -5.43 -12.10 34.96
CA LEU A 40 -4.48 -11.89 36.03
C LEU A 40 -5.24 -11.42 37.27
N ASP A 41 -5.16 -12.19 38.36
CA ASP A 41 -5.91 -11.96 39.60
C ASP A 41 -7.42 -11.74 39.36
N GLY A 42 -7.99 -12.49 38.40
CA GLY A 42 -9.40 -12.40 38.00
C GLY A 42 -9.74 -11.24 37.07
N VAL A 43 -8.77 -10.42 36.65
CA VAL A 43 -8.96 -9.32 35.70
C VAL A 43 -8.57 -9.77 34.29
N ASN A 44 -9.51 -9.73 33.34
CA ASN A 44 -9.21 -10.00 31.94
C ASN A 44 -8.41 -8.85 31.29
N LEU A 45 -7.21 -9.15 30.81
CA LEU A 45 -6.31 -8.23 30.12
C LEU A 45 -6.68 -8.04 28.64
N LEU A 46 -7.34 -9.03 28.03
CA LEU A 46 -7.73 -9.07 26.62
C LEU A 46 -9.23 -8.76 26.43
N SER A 47 -9.73 -7.74 27.14
CA SER A 47 -11.10 -7.29 26.99
C SER A 47 -11.37 -6.85 25.55
N GLY A 48 -12.19 -7.60 24.82
CA GLY A 48 -12.51 -7.36 23.40
C GLY A 48 -11.98 -8.40 22.42
N ALA A 49 -11.16 -9.36 22.87
CA ALA A 49 -10.69 -10.51 22.07
C ALA A 49 -11.80 -11.56 21.87
N VAL A 50 -12.76 -11.22 21.01
CA VAL A 50 -13.92 -12.04 20.66
C VAL A 50 -13.80 -12.40 19.17
N GLU A 51 -14.24 -13.61 18.81
CA GLU A 51 -14.18 -14.21 17.48
C GLU A 51 -12.76 -14.54 16.99
N GLU A 52 -11.77 -14.54 17.88
CA GLU A 52 -10.39 -14.88 17.52
C GLU A 52 -10.24 -16.34 17.07
N PRO A 53 -9.49 -16.61 15.97
CA PRO A 53 -9.26 -17.97 15.49
C PRO A 53 -8.36 -18.74 16.46
N LEU A 54 -8.95 -19.51 17.39
CA LEU A 54 -8.22 -20.19 18.46
C LEU A 54 -7.13 -21.14 17.92
N VAL A 55 -7.33 -21.70 16.72
CA VAL A 55 -6.37 -22.56 16.02
C VAL A 55 -5.08 -21.84 15.64
N GLU A 56 -5.10 -20.52 15.54
CA GLU A 56 -3.92 -19.68 15.29
C GLU A 56 -3.39 -19.08 16.59
N VAL A 57 -4.28 -18.53 17.41
CA VAL A 57 -3.92 -17.78 18.62
C VAL A 57 -3.30 -18.68 19.68
N VAL A 58 -3.85 -19.88 19.93
CA VAL A 58 -3.35 -20.76 20.99
C VAL A 58 -1.94 -21.29 20.68
N PRO A 59 -1.64 -21.78 19.46
CA PRO A 59 -0.27 -22.12 19.09
C PRO A 59 0.69 -20.93 19.16
N ALA A 60 0.29 -19.75 18.66
CA ALA A 60 1.13 -18.55 18.71
C ALA A 60 1.48 -18.14 20.14
N LEU A 61 0.48 -18.14 21.03
CA LEU A 61 0.67 -17.85 22.46
C LEU A 61 1.58 -18.87 23.15
N THR A 62 1.34 -20.16 22.90
CA THR A 62 2.14 -21.24 23.50
C THR A 62 3.59 -21.15 23.04
N ARG A 63 3.81 -20.85 21.75
CA ARG A 63 5.14 -20.65 21.16
C ARG A 63 5.85 -19.42 21.74
N ALA A 64 5.14 -18.32 21.91
CA ALA A 64 5.67 -17.11 22.52
C ALA A 64 6.13 -17.37 23.97
N ALA A 65 5.29 -18.02 24.78
CA ALA A 65 5.64 -18.41 26.14
C ALA A 65 6.84 -19.38 26.17
N ALA A 66 6.86 -20.38 25.28
CA ALA A 66 7.96 -21.34 25.17
C ALA A 66 9.30 -20.64 24.84
N ALA A 67 9.29 -19.69 23.90
CA ALA A 67 10.48 -18.96 23.47
C ALA A 67 11.07 -18.08 24.59
N LEU A 68 10.21 -17.44 25.38
CA LEU A 68 10.62 -16.67 26.57
C LEU A 68 11.15 -17.59 27.67
N HIS A 69 10.42 -18.68 27.98
CA HIS A 69 10.78 -19.67 29.00
C HIS A 69 12.13 -20.32 28.73
N SER A 70 12.35 -20.75 27.49
CA SER A 70 13.62 -21.38 27.07
C SER A 70 14.77 -20.38 26.91
N GLY A 71 14.52 -19.07 27.06
CA GLY A 71 15.52 -18.01 26.85
C GLY A 71 16.01 -17.88 25.40
N LYS A 72 15.25 -18.42 24.43
CA LYS A 72 15.57 -18.27 22.99
C LYS A 72 15.31 -16.84 22.53
N GLN A 73 14.32 -16.18 23.12
CA GLN A 73 13.92 -14.81 22.84
C GLN A 73 13.69 -14.07 24.16
N GLY A 74 14.04 -12.78 24.20
CA GLY A 74 13.70 -11.89 25.32
C GLY A 74 12.43 -11.06 25.09
N LEU A 75 11.90 -11.10 23.85
CA LEU A 75 10.73 -10.36 23.42
C LEU A 75 9.92 -11.23 22.46
N ALA A 76 8.61 -11.32 22.68
CA ALA A 76 7.66 -12.03 21.85
C ALA A 76 6.42 -11.17 21.61
N GLN A 77 5.68 -11.48 20.55
CA GLN A 77 4.44 -10.80 20.18
C GLN A 77 3.43 -11.84 19.67
N VAL A 78 2.16 -11.64 20.02
CA VAL A 78 1.04 -12.46 19.57
C VAL A 78 -0.06 -11.53 19.06
N SER A 79 -0.42 -11.68 17.79
CA SER A 79 -1.49 -10.92 17.16
C SER A 79 -2.86 -11.53 17.48
N LEU A 80 -3.82 -10.67 17.83
CA LEU A 80 -5.24 -10.96 17.98
C LEU A 80 -5.96 -10.13 16.92
N ALA A 81 -6.09 -10.71 15.73
CA ALA A 81 -6.37 -9.97 14.51
C ALA A 81 -7.78 -9.37 14.50
N GLU A 82 -8.77 -10.12 14.99
CA GLU A 82 -10.17 -9.70 15.00
C GLU A 82 -10.39 -8.51 15.94
N ALA A 83 -9.81 -8.58 17.13
CA ALA A 83 -9.84 -7.49 18.10
C ALA A 83 -8.90 -6.33 17.75
N GLY A 84 -7.99 -6.50 16.78
CA GLY A 84 -6.97 -5.51 16.44
C GLY A 84 -6.00 -5.25 17.59
N LEU A 85 -5.71 -6.28 18.37
CA LEU A 85 -4.82 -6.22 19.53
C LEU A 85 -3.51 -6.95 19.25
N GLU A 86 -2.43 -6.43 19.81
CA GLU A 86 -1.12 -7.07 19.84
C GLU A 86 -0.72 -7.29 21.30
N LEU A 87 -0.49 -8.55 21.66
CA LEU A 87 0.04 -8.93 22.96
C LEU A 87 1.55 -8.99 22.87
N VAL A 88 2.24 -8.02 23.45
CA VAL A 88 3.70 -7.95 23.50
C VAL A 88 4.17 -8.43 24.88
N LEU A 89 5.08 -9.41 24.88
CA LEU A 89 5.60 -10.05 26.08
C LEU A 89 7.12 -9.87 26.12
N ARG A 90 7.64 -9.25 27.17
CA ARG A 90 9.07 -8.99 27.33
C ARG A 90 9.60 -9.60 28.60
N ARG A 91 10.56 -10.50 28.50
CA ARG A 91 11.24 -11.07 29.67
C ARG A 91 12.13 -10.02 30.33
N THR A 92 12.10 -10.00 31.66
CA THR A 92 12.99 -9.23 32.54
C THR A 92 13.43 -10.14 33.68
N GLY A 93 14.49 -10.90 33.45
CA GLY A 93 14.94 -11.90 34.42
C GLY A 93 13.91 -13.02 34.63
N ALA A 94 13.30 -13.06 35.81
CA ALA A 94 12.26 -14.03 36.19
C ALA A 94 10.82 -13.51 35.97
N GLU A 95 10.67 -12.23 35.59
CA GLU A 95 9.37 -11.63 35.30
C GLU A 95 9.20 -11.42 33.80
N VAL A 96 7.95 -11.19 33.38
CA VAL A 96 7.57 -10.77 32.03
C VAL A 96 6.73 -9.51 32.13
N ASP A 97 7.17 -8.43 31.48
CA ASP A 97 6.35 -7.25 31.23
C ASP A 97 5.39 -7.56 30.06
N LEU A 98 4.10 -7.47 30.33
CA LEU A 98 3.02 -7.77 29.40
C LEU A 98 2.30 -6.49 29.00
N CYS A 99 2.29 -6.20 27.69
CA CYS A 99 1.66 -5.04 27.09
C CYS A 99 0.55 -5.48 26.13
N VAL A 100 -0.64 -4.92 26.27
CA VAL A 100 -1.73 -5.08 25.30
C VAL A 100 -1.87 -3.79 24.50
N VAL A 101 -1.48 -3.86 23.24
CA VAL A 101 -1.52 -2.73 22.31
C VAL A 101 -2.77 -2.84 21.44
N SER A 102 -3.54 -1.76 21.31
CA SER A 102 -4.57 -1.63 20.28
C SER A 102 -3.96 -0.92 19.08
N LEU A 103 -3.96 -1.56 17.92
CA LEU A 103 -3.64 -0.95 16.62
C LEU A 103 -4.87 -0.35 15.94
N GLY A 104 -6.06 -0.53 16.54
CA GLY A 104 -7.30 0.16 16.19
C GLY A 104 -7.19 1.68 16.35
N ARG A 105 -8.33 2.39 16.30
CA ARG A 105 -8.35 3.85 16.35
C ARG A 105 -9.03 4.35 17.63
N PRO A 106 -8.30 5.04 18.54
CA PRO A 106 -6.89 5.43 18.43
C PRO A 106 -5.91 4.29 18.70
N ALA A 107 -4.73 4.34 18.07
CA ALA A 107 -3.63 3.43 18.39
C ALA A 107 -3.06 3.77 19.77
N ARG A 108 -3.05 2.80 20.70
CA ARG A 108 -2.67 3.04 22.11
C ARG A 108 -2.35 1.76 22.87
N LEU A 109 -1.70 1.90 24.02
CA LEU A 109 -1.74 0.86 25.05
C LEU A 109 -3.12 0.84 25.70
N LEU A 110 -3.74 -0.33 25.84
CA LEU A 110 -5.02 -0.45 26.54
C LEU A 110 -4.89 -0.21 28.05
N ARG A 111 -3.71 -0.47 28.59
CA ARG A 111 -3.36 -0.30 30.01
C ARG A 111 -1.83 -0.18 30.16
N PRO A 112 -1.34 0.34 31.29
CA PRO A 112 0.08 0.25 31.63
C PRO A 112 0.58 -1.20 31.62
N PRO A 113 1.87 -1.45 31.33
CA PRO A 113 2.45 -2.79 31.34
C PRO A 113 2.21 -3.50 32.68
N VAL A 114 1.83 -4.78 32.60
CA VAL A 114 1.58 -5.64 33.77
C VAL A 114 2.73 -6.62 33.90
N ARG A 115 3.28 -6.78 35.11
CA ARG A 115 4.32 -7.77 35.37
C ARG A 115 3.74 -9.09 35.82
N VAL A 116 4.24 -10.17 35.25
CA VAL A 116 3.84 -11.54 35.57
C VAL A 116 5.08 -12.39 35.80
N ASP A 117 4.98 -13.41 36.64
CA ASP A 117 6.06 -14.39 36.82
C ASP A 117 6.20 -15.26 35.56
N LEU A 118 7.43 -15.47 35.09
CA LEU A 118 7.70 -16.22 33.86
C LEU A 118 7.27 -17.67 33.96
N GLU A 119 7.51 -18.33 35.10
CA GLU A 119 7.15 -19.73 35.31
C GLU A 119 5.62 -19.86 35.41
N GLU A 120 4.95 -18.90 36.05
CA GLU A 120 3.49 -18.88 36.09
C GLU A 120 2.86 -18.69 34.70
N LEU A 121 3.40 -17.77 33.89
CA LEU A 121 2.96 -17.55 32.51
C LEU A 121 3.20 -18.79 31.63
N ALA A 122 4.38 -19.41 31.76
CA ALA A 122 4.75 -20.63 31.04
C ALA A 122 3.80 -21.79 31.39
N GLU A 123 3.48 -21.99 32.66
CA GLU A 123 2.54 -23.01 33.10
C GLU A 123 1.12 -22.74 32.61
N ALA A 124 0.66 -21.48 32.68
CA ALA A 124 -0.66 -21.09 32.18
C ALA A 124 -0.81 -21.33 30.67
N ALA A 125 0.21 -20.97 29.87
CA ALA A 125 0.24 -21.24 28.44
C ALA A 125 0.27 -22.75 28.14
N ARG A 126 1.04 -23.52 28.92
CA ARG A 126 1.12 -24.99 28.79
C ARG A 126 -0.21 -25.67 29.08
N GLU A 127 -0.91 -25.25 30.14
CA GLU A 127 -2.24 -25.77 30.49
C GLU A 127 -3.26 -25.44 29.39
N CYS A 128 -3.27 -24.20 28.90
CA CYS A 128 -4.11 -23.74 27.81
C CYS A 128 -3.90 -24.57 26.53
N GLY A 129 -2.65 -24.70 26.08
CA GLY A 129 -2.32 -25.46 24.88
C GLY A 129 -2.64 -26.95 25.00
N ARG A 130 -2.44 -27.57 26.17
CA ARG A 130 -2.82 -28.98 26.41
C ARG A 130 -4.32 -29.19 26.36
N SER A 131 -5.09 -28.30 26.99
CA SER A 131 -6.56 -28.37 26.96
C SER A 131 -7.06 -28.24 25.54
N PHE A 132 -6.56 -27.25 24.79
CA PHE A 132 -6.94 -27.01 23.41
C PHE A 132 -6.60 -28.19 22.49
N LEU A 133 -5.39 -28.73 22.60
CA LEU A 133 -4.97 -29.91 21.82
C LEU A 133 -5.85 -31.13 22.15
N SER A 134 -6.21 -31.32 23.41
CA SER A 134 -7.14 -32.37 23.83
C SER A 134 -8.53 -32.18 23.24
N ASP A 135 -9.05 -30.95 23.22
CA ASP A 135 -10.37 -30.65 22.66
C ASP A 135 -10.40 -30.83 21.14
N ILE A 136 -9.39 -30.33 20.41
CA ILE A 136 -9.25 -30.56 18.97
C ILE A 136 -9.15 -32.05 18.66
N SER A 137 -8.31 -32.80 19.37
CA SER A 137 -8.15 -34.24 19.09
C SER A 137 -9.44 -35.05 19.23
N ARG A 138 -10.39 -34.58 20.06
CA ARG A 138 -11.70 -35.20 20.25
C ARG A 138 -12.73 -34.76 19.21
N VAL A 139 -12.73 -33.46 18.86
CA VAL A 139 -13.80 -32.85 18.06
C VAL A 139 -13.47 -32.83 16.57
N ALA A 140 -12.20 -32.67 16.22
CA ALA A 140 -11.70 -32.58 14.85
C ALA A 140 -10.29 -33.22 14.76
N PRO A 141 -10.20 -34.57 14.75
CA PRO A 141 -8.90 -35.26 14.75
C PRO A 141 -8.07 -34.98 13.48
N GLU A 142 -8.70 -34.68 12.36
CA GLU A 142 -8.05 -34.30 11.10
C GLU A 142 -7.21 -33.02 11.21
N THR A 143 -7.56 -32.08 12.10
CA THR A 143 -6.77 -30.85 12.32
C THR A 143 -5.43 -31.13 13.00
N LEU A 144 -5.22 -32.32 13.60
CA LEU A 144 -3.92 -32.72 14.16
C LEU A 144 -2.84 -32.93 13.08
N ALA A 145 -3.23 -33.13 11.83
CA ALA A 145 -2.29 -33.23 10.71
C ALA A 145 -1.73 -31.87 10.26
N THR A 146 -2.29 -30.75 10.75
CA THR A 146 -1.86 -29.41 10.37
C THR A 146 -0.48 -29.03 10.93
N PRO A 147 0.27 -28.16 10.24
CA PRO A 147 1.50 -27.57 10.77
C PRO A 147 1.29 -26.90 12.14
N GLN A 148 0.18 -26.21 12.33
CA GLN A 148 -0.16 -25.50 13.58
C GLN A 148 -0.28 -26.46 14.77
N ALA A 149 -0.89 -27.63 14.59
CA ALA A 149 -0.99 -28.65 15.64
C ALA A 149 0.39 -29.26 15.99
N ARG A 150 1.27 -29.44 14.99
CA ARG A 150 2.65 -29.89 15.22
C ARG A 150 3.48 -28.85 15.98
N GLU A 151 3.38 -27.60 15.60
CA GLU A 151 4.03 -26.47 16.27
C GLU A 151 3.55 -26.32 17.71
N LEU A 152 2.24 -26.48 17.96
CA LEU A 152 1.68 -26.51 19.30
C LEU A 152 2.29 -27.66 20.13
N GLY A 153 2.39 -28.86 19.56
CA GLY A 153 3.01 -30.01 20.21
C GLY A 153 4.50 -29.82 20.50
N GLU A 154 5.23 -29.11 19.64
CA GLU A 154 6.63 -28.70 19.87
C GLU A 154 6.74 -27.68 21.01
N ALA A 155 5.96 -26.59 20.96
CA ALA A 155 5.96 -25.57 22.00
C ALA A 155 5.59 -26.14 23.37
N LEU A 156 4.61 -27.06 23.44
CA LEU A 156 4.23 -27.75 24.67
C LEU A 156 5.34 -28.65 25.23
N ARG A 157 6.15 -29.27 24.37
CA ARG A 157 7.34 -30.03 24.79
C ARG A 157 8.41 -29.10 25.35
N GLU A 158 8.63 -27.96 24.71
CA GLU A 158 9.61 -26.96 25.17
C GLU A 158 9.23 -26.37 26.54
N LEU A 159 7.95 -26.05 26.76
CA LEU A 159 7.42 -25.63 28.06
C LEU A 159 7.50 -26.73 29.14
N GLY A 160 7.68 -27.99 28.75
CA GLY A 160 7.93 -29.11 29.67
C GLY A 160 9.39 -29.26 30.09
N GLY A 161 10.32 -28.59 29.39
CA GLY A 161 11.75 -28.62 29.68
C GLY A 161 12.17 -27.62 30.76
N PRO A 162 13.45 -27.68 31.21
CA PRO A 162 13.98 -26.73 32.18
C PRO A 162 14.01 -25.31 31.58
N GLY A 163 13.65 -24.32 32.40
CA GLY A 163 13.74 -22.90 32.03
C GLY A 163 15.16 -22.53 31.61
N GLY A 164 15.28 -21.83 30.48
CA GLY A 164 16.56 -21.41 29.95
C GLY A 164 17.04 -20.13 30.64
N GLY A 165 18.28 -20.12 31.10
CA GLY A 165 18.97 -18.90 31.51
C GLY A 165 19.44 -18.13 30.29
N GLN A 166 18.86 -16.95 30.03
CA GLN A 166 19.36 -16.03 29.02
C GLN A 166 20.33 -15.05 29.68
N LYS A 167 21.55 -14.95 29.15
CA LYS A 167 22.48 -13.88 29.54
C LYS A 167 22.04 -12.62 28.80
N GLU A 168 21.09 -11.89 29.37
CA GLU A 168 20.65 -10.62 28.80
C GLU A 168 21.86 -9.67 28.70
N PRO A 169 22.13 -9.09 27.52
CA PRO A 169 23.14 -8.05 27.42
C PRO A 169 22.74 -6.90 28.34
N ARG A 170 23.73 -6.27 28.98
CA ARG A 170 23.48 -5.13 29.85
C ARG A 170 22.78 -4.03 29.02
N PRO A 171 21.59 -3.54 29.43
CA PRO A 171 20.89 -2.53 28.66
C PRO A 171 21.74 -1.27 28.56
N GLU A 172 21.75 -0.64 27.39
CA GLU A 172 22.34 0.68 27.16
C GLU A 172 21.23 1.73 27.11
N PRO A 173 20.92 2.44 28.21
CA PRO A 173 19.82 3.40 28.22
C PRO A 173 19.98 4.45 27.12
N PHE A 174 18.86 4.77 26.47
CA PHE A 174 18.80 5.80 25.45
C PHE A 174 17.71 6.81 25.78
N SER A 175 17.99 8.08 25.53
CA SER A 175 16.98 9.14 25.55
C SER A 175 17.24 10.11 24.42
N ARG A 176 16.18 10.51 23.73
CA ARG A 176 16.23 11.50 22.65
C ARG A 176 15.05 12.44 22.77
N ARG A 177 15.35 13.74 22.86
CA ARG A 177 14.35 14.81 22.82
C ARG A 177 14.51 15.59 21.52
N VAL A 178 13.42 15.83 20.81
CA VAL A 178 13.38 16.60 19.57
C VAL A 178 12.28 17.64 19.70
N GLU A 179 12.66 18.91 19.58
CA GLU A 179 11.73 20.04 19.61
C GLU A 179 11.09 20.26 18.23
N ALA A 180 9.91 20.89 18.21
CA ALA A 180 9.25 21.28 16.97
C ALA A 180 10.09 22.32 16.21
N SER A 181 10.33 22.10 14.92
CA SER A 181 11.10 23.03 14.08
C SER A 181 10.30 24.23 13.57
N GLU A 182 8.97 24.10 13.52
CA GLU A 182 8.03 25.10 12.98
C GLU A 182 6.76 25.16 13.83
N GLN A 183 5.88 26.13 13.56
CA GLN A 183 4.61 26.33 14.25
C GLN A 183 3.46 26.44 13.22
N PRO A 184 2.39 25.63 13.32
CA PRO A 184 2.20 24.52 14.26
C PRO A 184 3.24 23.41 14.03
N GLY A 185 3.62 22.71 15.10
CA GLY A 185 4.62 21.65 15.02
C GLY A 185 4.56 20.71 16.22
N PHE A 186 5.05 19.49 16.06
CA PHE A 186 5.10 18.52 17.16
C PHE A 186 6.55 18.27 17.59
N GLY A 187 6.77 18.20 18.89
CA GLY A 187 8.00 17.69 19.49
C GLY A 187 7.75 16.35 20.18
N PHE A 188 8.81 15.61 20.47
CA PHE A 188 8.72 14.34 21.19
C PHE A 188 9.94 14.06 22.06
N GLU A 189 9.74 13.22 23.06
CA GLU A 189 10.78 12.61 23.87
C GLU A 189 10.63 11.09 23.81
N LEU A 190 11.71 10.41 23.43
CA LEU A 190 11.82 8.96 23.40
C LEU A 190 12.74 8.51 24.53
N LYS A 191 12.27 7.65 25.42
CA LYS A 191 13.01 7.06 26.55
C LYS A 191 13.03 5.55 26.41
N ASP A 192 14.23 5.01 26.27
CA ASP A 192 14.47 3.57 26.13
C ASP A 192 15.50 3.10 27.17
N PRO A 193 15.11 3.04 28.46
CA PRO A 193 16.00 2.57 29.52
C PRO A 193 16.27 1.05 29.44
N ALA A 194 15.43 0.31 28.72
CA ALA A 194 15.47 -1.14 28.59
C ALA A 194 16.13 -1.60 27.27
N ASP A 195 16.63 -0.67 26.45
CA ASP A 195 17.26 -0.93 25.14
C ASP A 195 16.35 -1.75 24.18
N LEU A 196 15.05 -1.47 24.21
CA LEU A 196 14.01 -2.10 23.39
C LEU A 196 14.33 -1.98 21.91
N LEU A 197 14.84 -0.84 21.45
CA LEU A 197 15.17 -0.61 20.04
C LEU A 197 16.19 -1.62 19.51
N ARG A 198 17.04 -2.18 20.38
CA ARG A 198 18.06 -3.18 20.05
C ARG A 198 17.70 -4.60 20.46
N SER A 199 16.55 -4.79 21.10
CA SER A 199 16.07 -6.10 21.57
C SER A 199 15.56 -7.02 20.46
N GLN A 200 15.68 -6.61 19.19
CA GLN A 200 15.24 -7.41 18.04
C GLN A 200 16.08 -8.70 17.95
N GLY A 201 15.42 -9.84 18.19
CA GLY A 201 16.00 -11.16 18.01
C GLY A 201 16.18 -11.53 16.53
N ARG A 202 16.59 -12.77 16.27
CA ARG A 202 16.66 -13.33 14.89
C ARG A 202 15.27 -13.52 14.26
N ASP A 203 14.22 -13.43 15.05
CA ASP A 203 12.83 -13.62 14.62
C ASP A 203 12.15 -12.25 14.42
N PRO A 204 11.64 -11.94 13.22
CA PRO A 204 10.90 -10.69 12.96
C PRO A 204 9.54 -10.61 13.66
N GLY A 205 9.06 -11.68 14.30
CA GLY A 205 7.72 -11.76 14.91
C GLY A 205 7.39 -10.70 15.96
N ALA A 206 8.38 -10.14 16.66
CA ALA A 206 8.17 -9.16 17.74
C ALA A 206 8.45 -7.69 17.36
N ALA A 207 8.28 -7.35 16.08
CA ALA A 207 8.66 -6.04 15.54
C ALA A 207 7.94 -4.85 16.19
N LEU A 208 6.69 -4.98 16.64
CA LEU A 208 6.01 -3.86 17.30
C LEU A 208 6.65 -3.55 18.66
N GLY A 209 6.98 -4.61 19.42
CA GLY A 209 7.47 -4.48 20.79
C GLY A 209 8.75 -3.66 20.91
N THR A 210 9.62 -3.70 19.90
CA THR A 210 10.85 -2.90 19.89
C THR A 210 10.59 -1.40 19.77
N LEU A 211 9.41 -0.98 19.28
CA LEU A 211 9.03 0.43 19.10
C LEU A 211 8.23 1.00 20.28
N LEU A 212 7.93 0.20 21.30
CA LEU A 212 7.10 0.61 22.45
C LEU A 212 7.91 1.31 23.56
N CYS A 213 8.97 2.04 23.20
CA CYS A 213 9.73 2.86 24.13
C CYS A 213 8.82 3.88 24.83
N ALA A 214 9.07 4.12 26.11
CA ALA A 214 8.34 5.15 26.86
C ALA A 214 8.66 6.54 26.30
N GLY A 215 7.83 7.53 26.63
CA GLY A 215 8.06 8.88 26.14
C GLY A 215 6.84 9.77 26.22
N GLU A 216 6.88 10.81 25.42
CA GLU A 216 5.76 11.70 25.19
C GLU A 216 5.86 12.44 23.86
N ILE A 217 4.72 12.94 23.39
CA ILE A 217 4.63 13.86 22.25
C ILE A 217 3.90 15.12 22.72
N TRP A 218 4.29 16.28 22.20
CA TRP A 218 3.59 17.54 22.46
C TRP A 218 3.38 18.34 21.18
N LEU A 219 2.34 19.18 21.20
CA LEU A 219 2.02 20.13 20.13
C LEU A 219 2.45 21.53 20.56
N THR A 220 3.20 22.19 19.69
CA THR A 220 3.60 23.58 19.76
C THR A 220 2.74 24.37 18.78
N LEU A 221 2.09 25.43 19.27
CA LEU A 221 1.28 26.36 18.49
C LEU A 221 1.85 27.78 18.60
N PRO A 222 1.52 28.69 17.67
CA PRO A 222 1.86 30.11 17.80
C PRO A 222 1.47 30.67 19.16
N GLY A 223 2.45 31.21 19.90
CA GLY A 223 2.26 31.77 21.24
C GLY A 223 2.04 30.75 22.38
N HIS A 224 1.96 29.45 22.07
CA HIS A 224 1.72 28.38 23.04
C HIS A 224 2.70 27.22 22.81
N PRO A 225 3.91 27.27 23.41
CA PRO A 225 4.97 26.31 23.13
C PRO A 225 4.62 24.85 23.49
N THR A 226 3.73 24.66 24.46
CA THR A 226 3.24 23.34 24.88
C THR A 226 1.71 23.38 25.00
N ALA A 227 1.03 23.44 23.86
CA ALA A 227 -0.43 23.56 23.82
C ALA A 227 -1.15 22.26 24.19
N TRP A 228 -0.56 21.11 23.86
CA TRP A 228 -1.11 19.77 24.14
C TRP A 228 0.02 18.77 24.37
N ARG A 229 -0.21 17.71 25.15
CA ARG A 229 0.74 16.62 25.42
C ARG A 229 0.02 15.26 25.46
N ALA A 230 0.70 14.22 24.99
CA ALA A 230 0.32 12.83 25.16
C ALA A 230 1.50 12.03 25.73
N PRO A 231 1.43 11.58 26.99
CA PRO A 231 2.38 10.61 27.54
C PRO A 231 2.10 9.22 26.98
N GLY A 232 3.15 8.40 26.85
CA GLY A 232 3.05 7.02 26.37
C GLY A 232 4.04 6.75 25.23
N PRO A 233 3.93 5.60 24.54
CA PRO A 233 4.84 5.26 23.46
C PRO A 233 4.73 6.25 22.29
N PRO A 234 5.79 7.04 21.97
CA PRO A 234 5.71 8.03 20.90
C PRO A 234 5.34 7.41 19.55
N PHE A 235 5.76 6.16 19.29
CA PHE A 235 5.41 5.45 18.07
C PHE A 235 3.89 5.33 17.86
N LEU A 236 3.13 4.92 18.87
CA LEU A 236 1.68 4.73 18.75
C LEU A 236 0.96 6.06 18.55
N THR A 237 1.38 7.10 19.29
CA THR A 237 0.84 8.45 19.15
C THR A 237 1.13 9.01 17.75
N ALA A 238 2.36 8.86 17.24
CA ALA A 238 2.71 9.29 15.89
C ALA A 238 1.97 8.50 14.80
N LEU A 239 1.76 7.19 15.01
CA LEU A 239 0.96 6.34 14.13
C LEU A 239 -0.48 6.86 14.02
N GLU A 240 -1.15 7.11 15.15
CA GLU A 240 -2.52 7.64 15.12
C GLU A 240 -2.57 9.07 14.55
N LEU A 241 -1.64 9.95 14.91
CA LEU A 241 -1.58 11.30 14.34
C LEU A 241 -1.35 11.26 12.82
N SER A 242 -0.54 10.35 12.31
CA SER A 242 -0.36 10.20 10.86
C SER A 242 -1.64 9.77 10.14
N ARG A 243 -2.50 8.95 10.79
CA ARG A 243 -3.82 8.56 10.26
C ARG A 243 -4.80 9.74 10.31
N GLN A 244 -4.84 10.47 11.42
CA GLN A 244 -5.66 11.67 11.57
C GLN A 244 -5.24 12.80 10.62
N ALA A 245 -3.96 12.87 10.26
CA ALA A 245 -3.45 13.83 9.27
C ALA A 245 -4.02 13.56 7.87
N VAL A 246 -4.20 12.28 7.49
CA VAL A 246 -4.86 11.89 6.24
C VAL A 246 -6.33 12.34 6.25
N GLU A 247 -7.03 12.17 7.37
CA GLU A 247 -8.43 12.62 7.53
C GLU A 247 -8.56 14.15 7.47
N LEU A 248 -7.63 14.87 8.10
CA LEU A 248 -7.61 16.33 8.05
C LEU A 248 -7.32 16.84 6.64
N THR A 249 -6.34 16.24 5.96
CA THR A 249 -6.02 16.57 4.56
C THR A 249 -7.24 16.36 3.68
N ARG A 250 -7.93 15.23 3.88
CA ARG A 250 -9.19 14.91 3.21
C ARG A 250 -10.28 15.95 3.48
N ALA A 251 -10.53 16.32 4.73
CA ALA A 251 -11.55 17.32 5.07
C ALA A 251 -11.26 18.68 4.40
N VAL A 252 -9.99 19.07 4.32
CA VAL A 252 -9.54 20.28 3.61
C VAL A 252 -9.80 20.15 2.10
N GLU A 253 -9.42 19.04 1.47
CA GLU A 253 -9.64 18.80 0.04
C GLU A 253 -11.12 18.84 -0.34
N LEU A 254 -11.99 18.40 0.57
CA LEU A 254 -13.44 18.42 0.43
C LEU A 254 -14.07 19.79 0.66
N GLY A 255 -13.30 20.77 1.12
CA GLY A 255 -13.82 22.08 1.50
C GLY A 255 -14.80 22.01 2.67
N GLU A 256 -14.61 21.05 3.59
CA GLU A 256 -15.43 20.97 4.79
C GLU A 256 -15.27 22.25 5.62
N PRO A 257 -16.36 22.84 6.16
CA PRO A 257 -16.26 24.10 6.90
C PRO A 257 -15.57 23.92 8.26
N ARG A 258 -15.69 22.73 8.86
CA ARG A 258 -15.20 22.42 10.20
C ARG A 258 -14.68 21.00 10.27
N PHE A 259 -13.66 20.79 11.10
CA PHE A 259 -13.12 19.47 11.40
C PHE A 259 -12.79 19.38 12.89
N SER A 260 -13.10 18.26 13.54
CA SER A 260 -12.85 18.08 14.97
C SER A 260 -12.28 16.71 15.27
N LEU A 261 -11.28 16.66 16.14
CA LEU A 261 -10.62 15.42 16.55
C LEU A 261 -10.06 15.53 17.96
N GLU A 262 -9.99 14.41 18.68
CA GLU A 262 -9.07 14.27 19.81
C GLU A 262 -7.71 13.82 19.26
N LEU A 263 -6.68 14.65 19.38
CA LEU A 263 -5.33 14.33 18.88
C LEU A 263 -4.85 13.03 19.50
N ALA A 264 -4.57 12.01 18.68
CA ALA A 264 -4.25 10.66 19.13
C ALA A 264 -5.26 10.04 20.14
N GLY A 265 -6.51 10.51 20.15
CA GLY A 265 -7.52 10.12 21.13
C GLY A 265 -7.27 10.64 22.56
N VAL A 266 -6.49 11.71 22.71
CA VAL A 266 -6.17 12.34 24.00
C VAL A 266 -6.84 13.71 24.07
N LYS A 267 -7.62 13.90 25.14
CA LYS A 267 -8.27 15.18 25.46
C LYS A 267 -7.26 16.28 25.81
N PRO A 268 -7.61 17.55 25.61
CA PRO A 268 -8.86 18.05 25.02
C PRO A 268 -8.94 17.90 23.48
N ALA A 269 -10.16 17.86 22.95
CA ALA A 269 -10.40 17.84 21.50
C ALA A 269 -9.94 19.15 20.83
N LEU A 270 -9.40 19.03 19.62
CA LEU A 270 -9.08 20.11 18.71
C LEU A 270 -10.23 20.31 17.73
N SER A 271 -10.74 21.54 17.65
CA SER A 271 -11.74 21.94 16.65
C SER A 271 -11.13 22.96 15.70
N LEU A 272 -11.34 22.77 14.40
CA LEU A 272 -10.81 23.59 13.33
C LEU A 272 -11.96 24.18 12.52
N GLU A 273 -11.91 25.47 12.26
CA GLU A 273 -12.72 26.17 11.26
C GLU A 273 -11.86 26.31 10.01
N LEU A 274 -11.93 25.31 9.12
CA LEU A 274 -10.99 25.15 8.00
C LEU A 274 -11.04 26.33 7.02
N THR A 275 -12.24 26.86 6.75
CA THR A 275 -12.41 28.02 5.87
C THR A 275 -11.87 29.32 6.47
N ALA A 276 -11.88 29.44 7.80
CA ALA A 276 -11.43 30.62 8.52
C ALA A 276 -9.94 30.55 8.92
N GLY A 277 -9.30 29.38 8.79
CA GLY A 277 -7.92 29.16 9.22
C GLY A 277 -7.74 29.32 10.73
N ARG A 278 -8.72 28.87 11.53
CA ARG A 278 -8.69 28.99 13.00
C ARG A 278 -8.87 27.66 13.68
N GLY A 279 -8.20 27.49 14.81
CA GLY A 279 -8.30 26.32 15.66
C GLY A 279 -8.60 26.69 17.11
N LYS A 280 -9.21 25.76 17.84
CA LYS A 280 -9.46 25.86 19.27
C LYS A 280 -9.21 24.53 19.94
N LEU A 281 -8.45 24.54 21.02
CA LEU A 281 -8.18 23.35 21.82
C LEU A 281 -9.07 23.35 23.07
N GLY A 282 -10.04 22.43 23.13
CA GLY A 282 -11.05 22.38 24.18
C GLY A 282 -11.81 23.70 24.32
N THR A 283 -11.86 24.23 25.54
CA THR A 283 -12.46 25.54 25.84
C THR A 283 -11.46 26.70 25.78
N GLY A 284 -10.21 26.46 25.40
CA GLY A 284 -9.12 27.45 25.36
C GLY A 284 -9.29 28.55 24.30
N PRO A 285 -8.37 29.51 24.21
CA PRO A 285 -8.43 30.58 23.21
C PRO A 285 -8.33 30.03 21.77
N SER A 286 -8.89 30.78 20.81
CA SER A 286 -8.69 30.48 19.39
C SER A 286 -7.30 30.89 18.93
N PHE A 287 -6.69 30.11 18.06
CA PHE A 287 -5.40 30.40 17.44
C PHE A 287 -5.49 30.27 15.91
N GLU A 288 -4.59 30.94 15.20
CA GLU A 288 -4.50 30.84 13.74
C GLU A 288 -3.82 29.52 13.36
N VAL A 289 -4.46 28.73 12.50
CA VAL A 289 -3.91 27.49 11.96
C VAL A 289 -4.63 27.12 10.67
N LYS A 290 -3.87 26.83 9.62
CA LYS A 290 -4.41 26.22 8.40
C LYS A 290 -4.44 24.70 8.54
N GLY A 291 -5.48 24.06 8.02
CA GLY A 291 -5.64 22.61 8.08
C GLY A 291 -4.46 21.87 7.44
N GLU A 292 -3.97 22.35 6.30
CA GLU A 292 -2.83 21.80 5.56
C GLU A 292 -1.53 21.92 6.38
N ALA A 293 -1.34 23.04 7.08
CA ALA A 293 -0.14 23.26 7.89
C ALA A 293 -0.11 22.31 9.10
N LEU A 294 -1.26 22.10 9.75
CA LEU A 294 -1.36 21.13 10.85
C LEU A 294 -1.19 19.69 10.36
N ALA A 295 -1.81 19.32 9.23
CA ALA A 295 -1.62 17.99 8.63
C ALA A 295 -0.14 17.74 8.28
N ALA A 296 0.53 18.72 7.68
CA ALA A 296 1.97 18.65 7.39
C ALA A 296 2.79 18.44 8.67
N ALA A 297 2.50 19.18 9.75
CA ALA A 297 3.16 19.02 11.04
C ALA A 297 3.00 17.60 11.63
N MET A 298 1.81 17.01 11.51
CA MET A 298 1.55 15.63 11.94
C MET A 298 2.34 14.61 11.12
N PHE A 299 2.47 14.80 9.79
CA PHE A 299 3.31 13.92 8.97
C PHE A 299 4.80 14.10 9.24
N HIS A 300 5.27 15.33 9.47
CA HIS A 300 6.66 15.62 9.82
C HIS A 300 7.07 14.98 11.14
N LEU A 301 6.17 14.92 12.13
CA LEU A 301 6.39 14.17 13.38
C LEU A 301 6.76 12.71 13.11
N GLY A 302 6.00 12.02 12.26
CA GLY A 302 6.28 10.62 11.92
C GLY A 302 7.65 10.44 11.24
N GLN A 303 8.03 11.35 10.33
CA GLN A 303 9.36 11.33 9.70
C GLN A 303 10.49 11.57 10.71
N ALA A 304 10.34 12.55 11.60
CA ALA A 304 11.33 12.89 12.60
C ALA A 304 11.53 11.75 13.62
N LEU A 305 10.43 11.11 14.04
CA LEU A 305 10.49 9.95 14.93
C LEU A 305 11.16 8.75 14.26
N ALA A 306 10.81 8.44 13.01
CA ALA A 306 11.42 7.34 12.26
C ALA A 306 12.92 7.54 12.04
N LEU A 307 13.34 8.78 11.79
CA LEU A 307 14.75 9.14 11.70
C LEU A 307 15.47 8.91 13.04
N ALA A 308 14.93 9.42 14.14
CA ALA A 308 15.54 9.28 15.47
C ALA A 308 15.70 7.80 15.89
N ILE A 309 14.71 6.96 15.60
CA ILE A 309 14.76 5.52 15.85
C ILE A 309 15.83 4.85 14.97
N SER A 310 15.87 5.16 13.68
CA SER A 310 16.81 4.57 12.72
C SER A 310 18.26 5.01 12.97
N GLU A 311 18.48 6.21 13.52
CA GLU A 311 19.80 6.69 13.96
C GLU A 311 20.32 5.92 15.17
N ARG A 312 19.44 5.55 16.10
CA ARG A 312 19.80 4.73 17.26
C ARG A 312 20.09 3.29 16.88
N GLU A 313 19.24 2.70 16.04
CA GLU A 313 19.38 1.31 15.60
C GLU A 313 18.99 1.15 14.12
N ARG A 314 19.99 0.93 13.26
CA ARG A 314 19.79 0.89 11.79
C ARG A 314 18.90 -0.26 11.35
N THR A 315 18.90 -1.37 12.08
CA THR A 315 18.04 -2.53 11.74
C THR A 315 16.55 -2.17 11.82
N GLN A 316 16.17 -1.20 12.65
CA GLN A 316 14.79 -0.70 12.76
C GLN A 316 14.30 -0.01 11.49
N ALA A 317 15.17 0.43 10.58
CA ALA A 317 14.75 0.97 9.28
C ALA A 317 14.01 -0.07 8.42
N SER A 318 14.15 -1.37 8.72
CA SER A 318 13.43 -2.46 8.09
C SER A 318 12.20 -2.94 8.88
N ASN A 319 11.92 -2.34 10.04
CA ASN A 319 10.78 -2.68 10.87
C ASN A 319 9.46 -2.38 10.12
N PRO A 320 8.56 -3.37 9.95
CA PRO A 320 7.34 -3.21 9.15
C PRO A 320 6.48 -2.01 9.58
N TYR A 321 6.33 -1.82 10.90
CA TYR A 321 5.54 -0.73 11.48
C TYR A 321 6.18 0.64 11.25
N LEU A 322 7.51 0.72 11.32
CA LEU A 322 8.24 1.97 11.08
C LEU A 322 8.27 2.35 9.60
N VAL A 323 8.37 1.35 8.72
CA VAL A 323 8.29 1.51 7.26
C VAL A 323 6.92 2.07 6.88
N GLU A 324 5.82 1.46 7.37
CA GLU A 324 4.46 1.91 7.11
C GLU A 324 4.25 3.37 7.55
N LEU A 325 4.66 3.73 8.77
CA LEU A 325 4.59 5.10 9.27
C LEU A 325 5.37 6.07 8.35
N THR A 326 6.59 5.71 7.97
CA THR A 326 7.46 6.55 7.15
C THR A 326 6.89 6.78 5.76
N ASP A 327 6.36 5.73 5.14
CA ASP A 327 5.79 5.81 3.80
C ASP A 327 4.48 6.60 3.80
N ARG A 328 3.58 6.36 4.78
CA ARG A 328 2.36 7.19 4.95
C ARG A 328 2.70 8.66 5.08
N CYS A 329 3.67 9.01 5.92
CA CYS A 329 4.09 10.40 6.10
C CYS A 329 4.70 10.99 4.82
N ARG A 330 5.48 10.22 4.06
CA ARG A 330 6.06 10.66 2.79
C ARG A 330 4.99 10.90 1.72
N GLU A 331 4.03 9.99 1.61
CA GLU A 331 2.89 10.09 0.69
C GLU A 331 2.01 11.29 1.03
N GLY A 332 1.62 11.44 2.30
CA GLY A 332 0.81 12.57 2.78
C GLY A 332 1.46 13.92 2.51
N LEU A 333 2.76 14.07 2.81
CA LEU A 333 3.51 15.30 2.48
C LEU A 333 3.64 15.54 0.98
N SER A 334 3.71 14.48 0.16
CA SER A 334 3.71 14.61 -1.29
C SER A 334 2.36 15.10 -1.82
N HIS A 335 1.25 14.65 -1.23
CA HIS A 335 -0.09 15.09 -1.60
C HIS A 335 -0.31 16.57 -1.26
N LEU A 336 0.10 17.02 -0.07
CA LEU A 336 -0.05 18.42 0.37
C LEU A 336 0.72 19.43 -0.48
N ARG A 337 1.80 19.03 -1.17
CA ARG A 337 2.61 19.94 -1.99
C ARG A 337 1.93 20.40 -3.28
N GLY A 338 0.80 19.79 -3.66
CA GLY A 338 0.14 20.04 -4.95
C GLY A 338 1.02 19.70 -6.16
N ALA A 339 0.48 19.81 -7.37
CA ALA A 339 1.29 19.74 -8.58
C ALA A 339 2.14 21.02 -8.66
N VAL A 340 3.42 20.95 -8.29
CA VAL A 340 4.36 22.07 -8.44
C VAL A 340 4.43 22.45 -9.92
N PRO A 341 3.88 23.60 -10.35
CA PRO A 341 4.26 24.14 -11.63
C PRO A 341 5.75 24.50 -11.54
N PRO A 342 6.57 24.23 -12.57
CA PRO A 342 7.93 24.74 -12.57
C PRO A 342 7.85 26.26 -12.35
N PRO A 343 8.65 26.81 -11.41
CA PRO A 343 8.58 28.24 -11.12
C PRO A 343 8.84 29.03 -12.41
N GLU A 344 7.89 29.90 -12.76
CA GLU A 344 8.10 30.89 -13.80
C GLU A 344 9.15 31.88 -13.28
N GLY A 345 10.38 31.75 -13.76
CA GLY A 345 11.39 32.81 -13.60
C GLY A 345 12.76 32.45 -13.04
N GLU A 346 13.07 31.19 -12.72
CA GLU A 346 14.44 30.85 -12.30
C GLU A 346 15.24 30.15 -13.40
N ALA A 347 16.08 30.97 -14.03
CA ALA A 347 17.22 30.54 -14.81
C ALA A 347 18.06 29.47 -14.08
N GLN A 348 18.41 28.42 -14.82
CA GLN A 348 19.55 27.52 -14.61
C GLN A 348 20.07 27.42 -13.16
N ALA A 349 19.58 26.41 -12.44
CA ALA A 349 20.21 25.96 -11.21
C ALA A 349 21.69 25.63 -11.47
N ARG A 350 22.58 26.51 -10.99
CA ARG A 350 24.01 26.24 -10.88
C ARG A 350 24.21 25.07 -9.91
N GLY A 351 24.42 23.88 -10.46
CA GLY A 351 24.95 22.75 -9.70
C GLY A 351 26.31 23.12 -9.12
N ARG A 352 26.47 22.99 -7.81
CA ARG A 352 27.79 23.03 -7.16
C ARG A 352 28.64 21.91 -7.74
N GLY A 353 29.50 22.28 -8.69
CA GLY A 353 30.43 21.39 -9.35
C GLY A 353 31.53 20.92 -8.41
N ARG A 354 31.68 19.61 -8.30
CA ARG A 354 32.99 19.02 -8.06
C ARG A 354 33.82 19.33 -9.30
N ALA A 355 34.98 19.99 -9.13
CA ALA A 355 35.78 20.51 -10.24
C ALA A 355 36.19 19.41 -11.22
N ALA A 356 35.45 19.28 -12.32
CA ALA A 356 35.91 18.63 -13.53
C ALA A 356 36.68 19.67 -14.34
N ARG A 357 37.91 19.33 -14.76
CA ARG A 357 38.75 20.18 -15.61
C ARG A 357 37.95 20.69 -16.81
N ALA A 358 37.94 22.00 -16.98
CA ALA A 358 37.23 22.68 -18.06
C ALA A 358 37.87 22.34 -19.41
N GLY A 359 37.18 21.51 -20.20
CA GLY A 359 37.36 21.50 -21.64
C GLY A 359 36.68 22.72 -22.23
N LYS A 360 37.29 23.33 -23.27
CA LYS A 360 36.72 24.47 -24.01
C LYS A 360 35.26 24.17 -24.41
N PRO A 361 34.31 25.12 -24.27
CA PRO A 361 32.94 24.91 -24.71
C PRO A 361 32.92 24.73 -26.23
N LEU A 362 32.30 23.66 -26.72
CA LEU A 362 31.98 23.52 -28.13
C LEU A 362 30.85 24.52 -28.49
N PRO A 363 30.96 25.26 -29.60
CA PRO A 363 29.88 26.08 -30.10
C PRO A 363 28.83 25.17 -30.76
N VAL A 364 27.55 25.43 -30.51
CA VAL A 364 26.34 24.79 -31.08
C VAL A 364 25.80 23.52 -30.35
N PRO A 365 24.51 23.49 -29.93
CA PRO A 365 23.87 22.29 -29.39
C PRO A 365 23.61 21.25 -30.49
N GLY A 366 24.27 20.09 -30.43
CA GLY A 366 24.05 19.00 -31.38
C GLY A 366 22.68 18.31 -31.27
N ARG A 367 22.07 17.92 -32.39
CA ARG A 367 20.87 17.05 -32.43
C ARG A 367 21.26 15.57 -32.26
N LEU A 368 20.48 14.82 -31.48
CA LEU A 368 20.56 13.35 -31.39
C LEU A 368 20.23 12.72 -32.74
N ARG A 369 21.15 11.97 -33.38
CA ARG A 369 20.86 11.25 -34.64
C ARG A 369 20.59 9.75 -34.47
N ARG A 370 21.33 9.03 -33.62
CA ARG A 370 21.15 7.58 -33.47
C ARG A 370 21.40 7.09 -32.04
N LEU A 371 20.44 6.34 -31.52
CA LEU A 371 20.47 5.64 -30.23
C LEU A 371 20.72 4.16 -30.48
N ARG A 372 21.69 3.59 -29.75
CA ARG A 372 21.94 2.15 -29.74
C ARG A 372 21.63 1.59 -28.36
N PHE A 373 20.75 0.60 -28.35
CA PHE A 373 20.42 -0.17 -27.16
C PHE A 373 21.12 -1.53 -27.22
N GLU A 374 21.52 -2.03 -26.06
CA GLU A 374 22.11 -3.34 -25.88
C GLU A 374 21.32 -4.09 -24.81
N LYS A 375 21.01 -5.36 -25.07
CA LYS A 375 20.37 -6.24 -24.08
C LYS A 375 21.34 -6.46 -22.93
N ARG A 376 20.93 -6.11 -21.71
CA ARG A 376 21.68 -6.42 -20.48
C ARG A 376 21.44 -7.83 -20.01
N TRP A 377 20.16 -8.21 -19.94
CA TRP A 377 19.72 -9.49 -19.41
C TRP A 377 18.34 -9.82 -19.96
N SER A 378 17.95 -11.08 -19.83
CA SER A 378 16.63 -11.57 -20.21
C SER A 378 16.22 -12.68 -19.26
N GLN A 379 14.99 -12.59 -18.75
CA GLN A 379 14.36 -13.61 -17.92
C GLN A 379 13.24 -14.28 -18.70
N LYS A 380 13.20 -15.61 -18.71
CA LYS A 380 12.14 -16.42 -19.32
C LYS A 380 11.32 -17.14 -18.25
N GLY A 381 10.20 -17.72 -18.63
CA GLY A 381 9.35 -18.53 -17.75
C GLY A 381 8.49 -17.68 -16.80
N LEU A 382 8.03 -16.54 -17.29
CA LEU A 382 7.04 -15.69 -16.62
C LEU A 382 5.64 -16.14 -17.06
N THR A 383 5.01 -16.99 -16.26
CA THR A 383 3.71 -17.60 -16.57
C THR A 383 2.59 -16.56 -16.56
N GLY A 384 1.64 -16.66 -17.50
CA GLY A 384 0.49 -15.74 -17.61
C GLY A 384 0.86 -14.35 -18.10
N ALA A 385 1.94 -14.24 -18.88
CA ALA A 385 2.45 -12.95 -19.34
C ALA A 385 1.52 -12.25 -20.33
N GLU A 386 0.66 -12.98 -21.04
CA GLU A 386 -0.33 -12.44 -21.98
C GLU A 386 -1.30 -11.44 -21.34
N PHE A 387 -1.59 -11.60 -20.05
CA PHE A 387 -2.40 -10.69 -19.24
C PHE A 387 -1.60 -10.08 -18.08
N GLY A 388 -0.27 -10.21 -18.14
CA GLY A 388 0.65 -9.77 -17.11
C GLY A 388 0.85 -8.26 -17.09
N GLN A 389 1.17 -7.75 -15.90
CA GLN A 389 1.54 -6.37 -15.66
C GLN A 389 3.05 -6.26 -15.41
N LEU A 390 3.64 -5.16 -15.88
CA LEU A 390 5.03 -4.82 -15.65
C LEU A 390 5.13 -3.44 -15.01
N HIS A 391 5.69 -3.43 -13.80
CA HIS A 391 5.92 -2.24 -13.00
C HIS A 391 7.41 -2.00 -12.81
N LEU A 392 7.84 -0.74 -12.72
CA LEU A 392 9.22 -0.38 -12.40
C LEU A 392 9.33 0.21 -11.00
N GLY A 393 9.89 -0.58 -10.09
CA GLY A 393 10.33 -0.11 -8.79
C GLY A 393 11.69 0.59 -8.83
N ARG A 394 12.09 1.12 -7.67
CA ARG A 394 13.38 1.81 -7.51
C ARG A 394 14.58 0.89 -7.82
N GLN A 395 14.52 -0.37 -7.40
CA GLN A 395 15.60 -1.35 -7.57
C GLN A 395 15.22 -2.53 -8.47
N ALA A 396 13.92 -2.85 -8.56
CA ALA A 396 13.42 -4.03 -9.27
C ALA A 396 12.48 -3.66 -10.43
N ALA A 397 12.49 -4.49 -11.48
CA ALA A 397 11.36 -4.61 -12.39
C ALA A 397 10.43 -5.68 -11.81
N VAL A 398 9.17 -5.34 -11.58
CA VAL A 398 8.18 -6.23 -10.98
C VAL A 398 7.20 -6.70 -12.04
N PHE A 399 7.18 -8.01 -12.26
CA PHE A 399 6.20 -8.70 -13.09
C PHE A 399 5.10 -9.28 -12.21
N CYS A 400 3.85 -9.20 -12.65
CA CYS A 400 2.71 -9.83 -11.97
C CYS A 400 1.69 -10.33 -12.99
N SER A 401 1.27 -11.57 -12.85
CA SER A 401 0.13 -12.21 -13.52
C SER A 401 -0.82 -12.78 -12.49
N ARG A 402 -1.85 -13.51 -12.91
CA ARG A 402 -2.74 -14.22 -11.97
C ARG A 402 -1.99 -15.35 -11.25
N GLU A 403 -1.05 -15.99 -11.94
CA GLU A 403 -0.38 -17.20 -11.48
C GLU A 403 0.86 -16.88 -10.64
N MET A 404 1.53 -15.75 -10.91
CA MET A 404 2.78 -15.41 -10.24
C MET A 404 3.12 -13.92 -10.23
N ALA A 405 3.93 -13.53 -9.26
CA ALA A 405 4.65 -12.27 -9.27
C ALA A 405 6.14 -12.48 -9.00
N CYS A 406 7.00 -11.65 -9.59
CA CYS A 406 8.42 -11.66 -9.29
C CYS A 406 9.07 -10.29 -9.42
N GLY A 407 10.07 -10.04 -8.57
CA GLY A 407 10.95 -8.88 -8.65
C GLY A 407 12.31 -9.27 -9.20
N LEU A 408 12.71 -8.62 -10.30
CA LEU A 408 13.98 -8.84 -10.97
C LEU A 408 14.87 -7.61 -10.80
N SER A 409 16.11 -7.80 -10.37
CA SER A 409 17.10 -6.73 -10.26
C SER A 409 17.24 -6.00 -11.59
N ARG A 410 17.07 -4.68 -11.57
CA ARG A 410 17.27 -3.86 -12.78
C ARG A 410 18.71 -3.87 -13.27
N GLN A 411 19.66 -4.27 -12.42
CA GLN A 411 21.09 -4.26 -12.76
C GLN A 411 21.50 -5.49 -13.59
N ASP A 412 21.06 -6.67 -13.23
CA ASP A 412 21.59 -7.92 -13.77
C ASP A 412 20.51 -8.98 -14.05
N GLY A 413 19.25 -8.68 -13.73
CA GLY A 413 18.14 -9.60 -13.94
C GLY A 413 18.08 -10.70 -12.89
N THR A 414 18.89 -10.62 -11.82
CA THR A 414 18.82 -11.58 -10.72
C THR A 414 17.42 -11.57 -10.10
N MET A 415 16.86 -12.76 -9.88
CA MET A 415 15.58 -12.96 -9.22
C MET A 415 15.72 -12.59 -7.75
N LEU A 416 15.15 -11.45 -7.35
CA LEU A 416 15.16 -10.98 -5.97
C LEU A 416 14.13 -11.73 -5.13
N TRP A 417 12.96 -12.00 -5.72
CA TRP A 417 11.88 -12.77 -5.12
C TRP A 417 10.92 -13.28 -6.19
N ARG A 418 10.27 -14.40 -5.91
CA ARG A 418 9.21 -15.00 -6.74
C ARG A 418 8.10 -15.53 -5.85
N ARG A 419 6.86 -15.22 -6.18
CA ARG A 419 5.65 -15.75 -5.54
C ARG A 419 4.77 -16.33 -6.62
N ALA A 420 4.21 -17.49 -6.35
CA ALA A 420 3.24 -18.14 -7.21
C ALA A 420 2.16 -18.73 -6.33
N SER A 421 0.92 -18.68 -6.79
CA SER A 421 -0.22 -19.16 -6.01
C SER A 421 -1.30 -19.72 -6.91
N SER A 422 -2.09 -20.65 -6.38
CA SER A 422 -3.16 -21.31 -7.13
C SER A 422 -4.39 -20.43 -7.32
N HIS A 423 -4.65 -19.48 -6.41
CA HIS A 423 -5.83 -18.61 -6.42
C HIS A 423 -5.45 -17.14 -6.50
N GLY A 424 -4.45 -16.82 -7.31
CA GLY A 424 -4.15 -15.42 -7.63
C GLY A 424 -2.96 -14.84 -6.88
N VAL A 425 -2.29 -13.92 -7.57
CA VAL A 425 -1.20 -13.09 -7.02
C VAL A 425 -1.44 -11.66 -7.46
N ALA A 426 -1.28 -10.71 -6.54
CA ALA A 426 -1.34 -9.27 -6.79
C ALA A 426 -0.04 -8.64 -6.30
N ALA A 427 0.55 -7.69 -7.06
CA ALA A 427 1.79 -7.06 -6.65
C ALA A 427 1.89 -5.57 -7.03
N THR A 428 2.63 -4.82 -6.22
CA THR A 428 2.94 -3.40 -6.45
C THR A 428 4.37 -3.21 -6.98
N ALA A 429 4.65 -2.01 -7.52
CA ALA A 429 5.98 -1.64 -8.04
C ALA A 429 7.08 -1.63 -6.97
N ASP A 430 6.73 -1.31 -5.73
CA ASP A 430 7.60 -1.27 -4.55
C ASP A 430 7.81 -2.65 -3.90
N GLY A 431 7.13 -3.68 -4.40
CA GLY A 431 7.37 -5.07 -4.01
C GLY A 431 6.51 -5.58 -2.87
N HIS A 432 5.36 -4.96 -2.61
CA HIS A 432 4.30 -5.62 -1.86
C HIS A 432 3.66 -6.68 -2.73
N VAL A 433 3.40 -7.85 -2.14
CA VAL A 433 2.75 -8.96 -2.84
C VAL A 433 1.70 -9.56 -1.94
N VAL A 434 0.51 -9.77 -2.47
CA VAL A 434 -0.55 -10.55 -1.82
C VAL A 434 -0.79 -11.79 -2.69
N THR A 435 -0.82 -12.96 -2.06
CA THR A 435 -1.12 -14.23 -2.71
C THR A 435 -2.30 -14.88 -2.02
N ALA A 436 -3.17 -15.57 -2.77
CA ALA A 436 -4.22 -16.39 -2.18
C ALA A 436 -4.15 -17.85 -2.68
N ASP A 437 -4.46 -18.78 -1.79
CA ASP A 437 -4.77 -20.17 -2.10
C ASP A 437 -6.25 -20.47 -1.74
N LEU A 438 -6.63 -21.75 -1.63
CA LEU A 438 -8.01 -22.15 -1.34
C LEU A 438 -8.48 -21.68 0.05
N ASP A 439 -7.56 -21.64 1.02
CA ASP A 439 -7.91 -21.47 2.43
C ASP A 439 -7.23 -20.24 3.03
N ARG A 440 -6.25 -19.64 2.36
CA ARG A 440 -5.36 -18.62 2.95
C ARG A 440 -5.04 -17.48 2.01
N VAL A 441 -4.82 -16.32 2.62
CA VAL A 441 -4.21 -15.14 2.01
C VAL A 441 -2.91 -14.79 2.74
N LEU A 442 -1.87 -14.48 1.98
CA LEU A 442 -0.54 -14.20 2.51
C LEU A 442 -0.01 -12.88 1.96
N GLY A 443 0.62 -12.08 2.83
CA GLY A 443 1.24 -10.83 2.47
C GLY A 443 2.76 -10.87 2.57
N PHE A 444 3.44 -10.32 1.58
CA PHE A 444 4.90 -10.23 1.52
C PHE A 444 5.33 -8.80 1.21
N MET A 445 6.56 -8.46 1.63
CA MET A 445 7.21 -7.22 1.23
C MET A 445 8.67 -7.51 0.84
N GLY A 446 9.07 -7.05 -0.35
CA GLY A 446 10.45 -7.13 -0.83
C GLY A 446 10.95 -8.56 -0.99
N ALA A 447 12.20 -8.81 -0.60
CA ALA A 447 12.86 -10.11 -0.78
C ALA A 447 12.55 -11.14 0.32
N ASN A 448 11.77 -10.78 1.34
CA ASN A 448 11.51 -11.63 2.51
C ASN A 448 10.79 -12.91 2.10
N THR A 449 11.42 -14.07 2.34
CA THR A 449 10.89 -15.39 1.93
C THR A 449 9.63 -15.78 2.70
N SER A 450 9.55 -15.43 3.98
CA SER A 450 8.36 -15.67 4.81
C SER A 450 7.33 -14.57 4.59
N ALA A 451 6.06 -14.98 4.63
CA ALA A 451 4.95 -14.03 4.69
C ALA A 451 5.08 -13.18 5.97
N ARG A 452 4.77 -11.89 5.85
CA ARG A 452 4.70 -10.98 6.99
C ARG A 452 3.48 -11.25 7.86
N TRP A 453 2.40 -11.63 7.19
CA TRP A 453 1.14 -12.01 7.77
C TRP A 453 0.50 -13.06 6.88
N LEU A 454 -0.35 -13.87 7.48
CA LEU A 454 -1.12 -14.94 6.87
C LEU A 454 -2.47 -14.97 7.59
N HIS A 455 -3.54 -15.07 6.82
CA HIS A 455 -4.91 -15.16 7.34
C HIS A 455 -5.68 -16.21 6.55
N ASP A 456 -6.72 -16.76 7.18
CA ASP A 456 -7.71 -17.55 6.46
C ASP A 456 -8.40 -16.70 5.38
N HIS A 457 -8.75 -17.35 4.27
CA HIS A 457 -9.34 -16.72 3.10
C HIS A 457 -10.39 -17.63 2.48
N ASP A 458 -11.40 -17.04 1.85
CA ASP A 458 -12.56 -17.75 1.31
C ASP A 458 -12.32 -18.35 -0.10
N GLY A 459 -11.06 -18.57 -0.46
CA GLY A 459 -10.66 -19.18 -1.74
C GLY A 459 -10.89 -18.30 -2.98
N LEU A 460 -11.26 -17.02 -2.82
CA LEU A 460 -11.46 -16.13 -3.97
C LEU A 460 -10.15 -15.89 -4.73
N THR A 461 -10.23 -16.00 -6.05
CA THR A 461 -9.06 -15.79 -6.92
C THR A 461 -8.69 -14.31 -7.03
N LEU A 462 -7.50 -13.91 -6.58
CA LEU A 462 -7.01 -12.53 -6.70
C LEU A 462 -6.56 -12.18 -8.13
N GLY A 463 -6.78 -10.93 -8.52
CA GLY A 463 -6.26 -10.36 -9.77
C GLY A 463 -4.85 -9.77 -9.62
N PRO A 464 -4.14 -9.54 -10.73
CA PRO A 464 -2.75 -9.06 -10.71
C PRO A 464 -2.57 -7.62 -10.21
N GLN A 465 -3.65 -6.84 -10.15
CA GLN A 465 -3.62 -5.44 -9.72
C GLN A 465 -3.61 -5.37 -8.18
N LEU A 466 -2.57 -4.76 -7.63
CA LEU A 466 -2.52 -4.35 -6.23
C LEU A 466 -2.33 -2.83 -6.17
N LEU A 467 -3.30 -2.14 -5.58
CA LEU A 467 -3.20 -0.72 -5.25
C LEU A 467 -2.75 -0.61 -3.79
N ARG A 468 -1.80 0.29 -3.52
CA ARG A 468 -1.35 0.60 -2.16
C ARG A 468 -1.66 2.05 -1.85
N GLN A 469 -2.38 2.30 -0.76
CA GLN A 469 -2.71 3.66 -0.35
C GLN A 469 -3.12 3.71 1.13
N ASP A 470 -2.64 4.71 1.86
CA ASP A 470 -2.98 4.98 3.27
C ASP A 470 -2.71 3.81 4.26
N GLY A 471 -1.80 2.91 3.91
CA GLY A 471 -1.52 1.68 4.67
C GLY A 471 -2.50 0.54 4.39
N LEU A 472 -3.21 0.60 3.26
CA LEU A 472 -4.06 -0.46 2.75
C LEU A 472 -3.51 -1.01 1.44
N LEU A 473 -3.66 -2.33 1.29
CA LEU A 473 -3.44 -3.07 0.05
C LEU A 473 -4.80 -3.47 -0.52
N ILE A 474 -5.16 -2.90 -1.67
CA ILE A 474 -6.48 -3.02 -2.28
C ILE A 474 -6.37 -3.77 -3.60
N THR A 475 -7.16 -4.81 -3.78
CA THR A 475 -7.14 -5.66 -4.98
C THR A 475 -8.54 -6.06 -5.42
N LEU A 476 -8.64 -6.61 -6.62
CA LEU A 476 -9.86 -7.23 -7.14
C LEU A 476 -9.73 -8.75 -7.03
N ALA A 477 -10.80 -9.40 -6.60
CA ALA A 477 -10.97 -10.84 -6.61
C ALA A 477 -12.08 -11.24 -7.59
N GLU A 478 -11.88 -12.31 -8.34
CA GLU A 478 -12.74 -12.79 -9.43
C GLU A 478 -13.10 -11.71 -10.47
N ASP A 479 -12.21 -10.73 -10.66
CA ASP A 479 -12.47 -9.50 -11.43
C ASP A 479 -13.73 -8.71 -10.99
N ARG A 480 -14.32 -8.98 -9.82
CA ARG A 480 -15.64 -8.46 -9.41
C ARG A 480 -15.62 -7.80 -8.03
N THR A 481 -15.15 -8.53 -7.04
CA THR A 481 -15.15 -8.13 -5.63
C THR A 481 -13.91 -7.32 -5.34
N VAL A 482 -14.04 -6.20 -4.62
CA VAL A 482 -12.88 -5.46 -4.12
C VAL A 482 -12.62 -5.85 -2.67
N LEU A 483 -11.34 -6.09 -2.36
CA LEU A 483 -10.83 -6.43 -1.05
C LEU A 483 -9.78 -5.39 -0.64
N ALA A 484 -9.78 -5.01 0.64
CA ALA A 484 -8.72 -4.20 1.21
C ALA A 484 -8.16 -4.83 2.48
N PHE A 485 -6.84 -5.00 2.49
CA PHE A 485 -6.09 -5.54 3.63
C PHE A 485 -5.27 -4.44 4.28
N ALA A 486 -5.19 -4.45 5.61
CA ALA A 486 -4.22 -3.66 6.34
C ALA A 486 -2.81 -4.09 5.92
N GLU A 487 -1.99 -3.14 5.48
CA GLU A 487 -0.66 -3.43 4.92
C GLU A 487 0.23 -4.20 5.91
N VAL A 488 0.16 -3.84 7.20
CA VAL A 488 1.04 -4.40 8.23
C VAL A 488 0.48 -5.64 8.90
N SER A 489 -0.80 -5.66 9.28
CA SER A 489 -1.38 -6.82 9.96
C SER A 489 -1.95 -7.86 9.00
N GLY A 490 -2.28 -7.48 7.75
CA GLY A 490 -2.95 -8.36 6.79
C GLY A 490 -4.45 -8.51 6.98
N ARG A 491 -5.02 -7.92 8.04
CA ARG A 491 -6.45 -8.01 8.32
C ARG A 491 -7.26 -7.45 7.15
N GLU A 492 -8.26 -8.18 6.70
CA GLU A 492 -9.27 -7.63 5.79
C GLU A 492 -10.00 -6.49 6.51
N VAL A 493 -9.79 -5.25 6.06
CA VAL A 493 -10.41 -4.07 6.67
C VAL A 493 -11.82 -3.90 6.14
N TRP A 494 -12.02 -4.17 4.85
CA TRP A 494 -13.31 -4.10 4.21
C TRP A 494 -13.32 -4.87 2.89
N ARG A 495 -14.54 -5.21 2.46
CA ARG A 495 -14.85 -5.92 1.23
C ARG A 495 -16.15 -5.39 0.65
N LEU A 496 -16.20 -5.30 -0.69
CA LEU A 496 -17.45 -5.02 -1.40
C LEU A 496 -17.58 -5.93 -2.61
N ALA A 497 -18.68 -6.69 -2.65
CA ALA A 497 -19.10 -7.48 -3.80
C ALA A 497 -20.34 -6.83 -4.45
N PRO A 498 -20.18 -6.12 -5.59
CA PRO A 498 -21.31 -5.50 -6.26
C PRO A 498 -22.33 -6.53 -6.80
N PRO A 499 -23.64 -6.30 -6.59
CA PRO A 499 -24.66 -7.22 -7.06
C PRO A 499 -24.77 -7.23 -8.58
N ARG A 500 -25.01 -8.42 -9.17
CA ARG A 500 -25.25 -8.62 -10.62
C ARG A 500 -24.12 -8.13 -11.53
N THR A 501 -22.89 -8.11 -11.03
CA THR A 501 -21.69 -7.69 -11.76
C THR A 501 -20.88 -8.92 -12.18
N GLN A 502 -20.43 -8.97 -13.43
CA GLN A 502 -19.48 -9.99 -13.87
C GLN A 502 -18.05 -9.44 -13.84
N ARG A 503 -17.90 -8.16 -14.17
CA ARG A 503 -16.60 -7.48 -14.19
C ARG A 503 -16.66 -6.10 -13.56
N SER A 504 -15.63 -5.80 -12.80
CA SER A 504 -15.37 -4.53 -12.13
C SER A 504 -14.03 -3.95 -12.57
N TRP A 505 -13.90 -2.63 -12.46
CA TRP A 505 -12.65 -1.91 -12.62
C TRP A 505 -12.41 -1.00 -11.41
N LEU A 506 -11.22 -1.12 -10.85
CA LEU A 506 -10.82 -0.43 -9.62
C LEU A 506 -9.84 0.71 -9.94
N ALA A 507 -10.18 1.90 -9.44
CA ALA A 507 -9.30 3.06 -9.41
C ALA A 507 -9.31 3.68 -8.01
N THR A 508 -8.27 4.43 -7.67
CA THR A 508 -8.28 5.31 -6.51
C THR A 508 -8.10 6.76 -6.93
N GLN A 509 -8.76 7.67 -6.22
CA GLN A 509 -8.61 9.11 -6.41
C GLN A 509 -8.84 9.82 -5.09
N GLY A 510 -7.81 10.53 -4.61
CA GLY A 510 -7.82 11.04 -3.24
C GLY A 510 -8.16 9.89 -2.29
N HIS A 511 -9.06 10.12 -1.36
CA HIS A 511 -9.57 9.17 -0.38
C HIS A 511 -10.70 8.23 -0.86
N ARG A 512 -10.91 8.12 -2.17
CA ARG A 512 -11.98 7.30 -2.74
C ARG A 512 -11.40 6.11 -3.48
N ALA A 513 -11.87 4.92 -3.14
CA ALA A 513 -11.79 3.77 -4.03
C ALA A 513 -13.04 3.77 -4.91
N MET A 514 -12.85 3.83 -6.23
CA MET A 514 -13.92 3.86 -7.21
C MET A 514 -14.01 2.49 -7.87
N LEU A 515 -15.17 1.86 -7.73
CA LEU A 515 -15.45 0.56 -8.32
C LEU A 515 -16.52 0.70 -9.40
N ALA A 516 -16.07 0.75 -10.65
CA ALA A 516 -16.93 0.77 -11.83
C ALA A 516 -17.32 -0.65 -12.22
N THR A 517 -18.56 -0.87 -12.66
CA THR A 517 -19.09 -2.23 -12.92
C THR A 517 -19.76 -2.33 -14.28
N ASP A 518 -19.68 -3.51 -14.89
CA ASP A 518 -20.39 -3.83 -16.14
C ASP A 518 -21.93 -3.87 -15.99
N SER A 519 -22.44 -3.89 -14.75
CA SER A 519 -23.88 -3.75 -14.46
C SER A 519 -24.37 -2.30 -14.54
N GLY A 520 -23.49 -1.34 -14.85
CA GLY A 520 -23.82 0.08 -15.02
C GLY A 520 -23.81 0.88 -13.72
N TYR A 521 -23.25 0.33 -12.65
CA TYR A 521 -23.08 1.02 -11.37
C TYR A 521 -21.63 1.42 -11.13
N LEU A 522 -21.43 2.53 -10.44
CA LEU A 522 -20.15 2.91 -9.86
C LEU A 522 -20.33 3.19 -8.37
N TYR A 523 -19.44 2.61 -7.57
CA TYR A 523 -19.42 2.78 -6.12
C TYR A 523 -18.23 3.66 -5.74
N GLY A 524 -18.51 4.77 -5.07
CA GLY A 524 -17.50 5.60 -4.43
C GLY A 524 -17.35 5.17 -2.98
N LEU A 525 -16.29 4.44 -2.69
CA LEU A 525 -16.00 3.88 -1.38
C LEU A 525 -15.05 4.81 -0.64
N ASP A 526 -15.26 4.99 0.64
CA ASP A 526 -14.22 5.54 1.49
C ASP A 526 -13.08 4.54 1.62
N ILE A 527 -11.86 4.98 1.33
CA ILE A 527 -10.73 4.06 1.30
C ILE A 527 -10.44 3.45 2.68
N SER A 528 -10.72 4.14 3.79
CA SER A 528 -10.33 3.66 5.11
C SER A 528 -11.23 2.58 5.70
N ASP A 529 -12.53 2.62 5.39
CA ASP A 529 -13.54 1.74 5.99
C ASP A 529 -14.40 0.98 4.96
N GLY A 530 -14.23 1.25 3.66
CA GLY A 530 -14.97 0.61 2.59
C GLY A 530 -16.45 1.00 2.54
N GLN A 531 -16.90 1.98 3.32
CA GLN A 531 -18.29 2.42 3.29
C GLN A 531 -18.59 3.08 1.94
N VAL A 532 -19.71 2.67 1.34
CA VAL A 532 -20.23 3.29 0.13
C VAL A 532 -20.70 4.70 0.47
N ARG A 533 -19.93 5.71 0.07
CA ARG A 533 -20.25 7.14 0.27
C ARG A 533 -21.25 7.61 -0.77
N TYR A 534 -21.15 7.09 -1.99
CA TYR A 534 -22.15 7.29 -3.03
C TYR A 534 -22.23 6.08 -3.95
N ARG A 535 -23.39 5.93 -4.59
CA ARG A 535 -23.63 4.95 -5.65
C ARG A 535 -24.25 5.66 -6.84
N MET A 536 -23.54 5.66 -7.95
CA MET A 536 -23.96 6.26 -9.20
C MET A 536 -24.47 5.19 -10.16
N ARG A 537 -25.54 5.50 -10.90
CA ARG A 537 -26.03 4.67 -12.02
C ARG A 537 -25.73 5.37 -13.33
N ALA A 538 -25.02 4.69 -14.22
CA ALA A 538 -24.74 5.16 -15.57
C ALA A 538 -25.83 4.67 -16.55
N PRO A 539 -26.04 5.38 -17.69
CA PRO A 539 -27.00 4.96 -18.71
C PRO A 539 -26.56 3.69 -19.46
N GLN A 540 -25.28 3.34 -19.42
CA GLN A 540 -24.68 2.17 -20.06
C GLN A 540 -23.69 1.49 -19.09
N PRO A 541 -23.34 0.21 -19.30
CA PRO A 541 -22.25 -0.46 -18.59
C PRO A 541 -20.96 0.34 -18.60
N PHE A 542 -20.20 0.28 -17.50
CA PHE A 542 -18.83 0.75 -17.54
C PHE A 542 -17.97 -0.19 -18.39
N HIS A 543 -17.00 0.38 -19.10
CA HIS A 543 -16.13 -0.34 -20.03
C HIS A 543 -14.68 0.12 -19.83
N GLY A 544 -14.17 -0.07 -18.61
CA GLY A 544 -12.79 0.27 -18.26
C GLY A 544 -12.65 1.00 -16.93
N THR A 545 -11.40 1.16 -16.51
CA THR A 545 -11.03 1.83 -15.27
C THR A 545 -11.32 3.32 -15.34
N PRO A 546 -12.04 3.91 -14.35
CA PRO A 546 -12.19 5.35 -14.22
C PRO A 546 -10.84 6.05 -14.15
N VAL A 547 -10.70 7.17 -14.86
CA VAL A 547 -9.45 7.93 -14.94
C VAL A 547 -9.61 9.26 -14.20
N PRO A 548 -8.79 9.54 -13.17
CA PRO A 548 -8.83 10.79 -12.44
C PRO A 548 -8.59 12.03 -13.32
N TRP A 549 -9.35 13.09 -13.08
CA TRP A 549 -9.22 14.40 -13.74
C TRP A 549 -9.52 15.57 -12.77
N GLY A 550 -8.50 15.95 -11.99
CA GLY A 550 -8.64 16.97 -10.96
C GLY A 550 -9.53 16.45 -9.82
N LYS A 551 -10.62 17.16 -9.51
CA LYS A 551 -11.65 16.71 -8.55
C LYS A 551 -12.69 15.75 -9.14
N HIS A 552 -12.68 15.58 -10.45
CA HIS A 552 -13.61 14.70 -11.17
C HIS A 552 -12.88 13.43 -11.60
N PHE A 553 -13.62 12.43 -12.07
CA PHE A 553 -13.10 11.34 -12.87
C PHE A 553 -13.82 11.30 -14.23
N VAL A 554 -13.17 10.67 -15.20
CA VAL A 554 -13.77 10.32 -16.48
C VAL A 554 -13.83 8.80 -16.60
N ALA A 555 -14.98 8.28 -17.00
CA ALA A 555 -15.18 6.86 -17.23
C ALA A 555 -15.67 6.60 -18.66
N MET A 556 -15.21 5.51 -19.24
CA MET A 556 -15.75 4.98 -20.48
C MET A 556 -16.96 4.11 -20.16
N LEU A 557 -18.05 4.35 -20.89
CA LEU A 557 -19.24 3.52 -20.90
C LEU A 557 -19.36 2.86 -22.27
N GLY A 558 -19.93 1.66 -22.33
CA GLY A 558 -20.25 1.07 -23.61
C GLY A 558 -20.92 -0.30 -23.54
N ARG A 559 -21.63 -0.63 -24.63
CA ARG A 559 -22.16 -1.97 -24.92
C ARG A 559 -22.13 -2.19 -26.43
N GLY A 560 -21.41 -3.21 -26.87
CA GLY A 560 -21.27 -3.49 -28.31
C GLY A 560 -20.58 -2.34 -29.02
N SER A 561 -21.24 -1.75 -30.03
CA SER A 561 -20.72 -0.62 -30.81
C SER A 561 -21.04 0.77 -30.22
N HIS A 562 -21.89 0.86 -29.20
CA HIS A 562 -22.28 2.14 -28.60
C HIS A 562 -21.39 2.47 -27.41
N HIS A 563 -20.77 3.65 -27.44
CA HIS A 563 -19.85 4.10 -26.40
C HIS A 563 -20.15 5.55 -25.98
N ALA A 564 -19.88 5.85 -24.72
CA ALA A 564 -20.01 7.18 -24.16
C ALA A 564 -18.90 7.47 -23.16
N LEU A 565 -18.60 8.75 -22.98
CA LEU A 565 -17.77 9.27 -21.90
C LEU A 565 -18.69 9.84 -20.83
N LEU A 566 -18.42 9.50 -19.58
CA LEU A 566 -19.07 10.10 -18.42
C LEU A 566 -18.02 10.83 -17.60
N MET A 567 -18.36 12.04 -17.16
CA MET A 567 -17.58 12.79 -16.19
C MET A 567 -18.43 13.05 -14.95
N ALA A 568 -17.87 12.75 -13.79
CA ALA A 568 -18.54 12.95 -12.51
C ALA A 568 -17.56 13.41 -11.44
N ASP A 569 -18.07 14.06 -10.40
CA ASP A 569 -17.30 14.42 -9.22
C ASP A 569 -16.84 13.15 -8.49
N ALA A 570 -15.55 13.07 -8.17
CA ALA A 570 -14.97 11.87 -7.56
C ALA A 570 -15.41 11.66 -6.11
N HIS A 571 -15.85 12.73 -5.43
CA HIS A 571 -16.25 12.68 -4.04
C HIS A 571 -17.75 12.46 -3.83
N SER A 572 -18.60 13.18 -4.57
CA SER A 572 -20.06 13.08 -4.44
C SER A 572 -20.69 12.08 -5.40
N GLY A 573 -20.02 11.77 -6.52
CA GLY A 573 -20.58 10.97 -7.61
C GLY A 573 -21.56 11.74 -8.49
N ASP A 574 -21.66 13.07 -8.34
CA ASP A 574 -22.54 13.89 -9.16
C ASP A 574 -22.05 13.92 -10.61
N VAL A 575 -22.92 13.48 -11.53
CA VAL A 575 -22.62 13.47 -12.96
C VAL A 575 -22.62 14.90 -13.48
N ALA A 576 -21.46 15.36 -13.96
CA ALA A 576 -21.33 16.64 -14.63
C ALA A 576 -21.91 16.59 -16.05
N TRP A 577 -21.56 15.53 -16.80
CA TRP A 577 -22.10 15.28 -18.14
C TRP A 577 -21.88 13.84 -18.60
N THR A 578 -22.64 13.42 -19.61
CA THR A 578 -22.40 12.20 -20.39
C THR A 578 -22.44 12.53 -21.88
N ARG A 579 -21.51 11.98 -22.65
CA ARG A 579 -21.38 12.25 -24.10
C ARG A 579 -21.13 10.99 -24.89
N GLU A 580 -22.06 10.71 -25.78
CA GLU A 580 -21.95 9.65 -26.77
C GLU A 580 -21.05 10.08 -27.93
N PHE A 581 -20.34 9.11 -28.50
CA PHE A 581 -19.52 9.32 -29.67
C PHE A 581 -19.47 8.02 -30.50
N HIS A 582 -19.20 8.16 -31.78
CA HIS A 582 -19.20 7.05 -32.74
C HIS A 582 -17.76 6.66 -33.07
N LEU A 583 -17.19 5.79 -32.25
CA LEU A 583 -15.90 5.16 -32.50
C LEU A 583 -16.00 3.68 -32.14
N ALA A 584 -15.51 2.82 -33.03
CA ALA A 584 -15.25 1.43 -32.71
C ALA A 584 -13.90 1.31 -31.98
N LEU A 585 -13.77 0.29 -31.12
CA LEU A 585 -12.54 -0.01 -30.37
C LEU A 585 -11.92 1.23 -29.68
N PRO A 586 -12.69 1.99 -28.87
CA PRO A 586 -12.17 3.20 -28.26
C PRO A 586 -11.02 2.93 -27.30
N SER A 587 -10.01 3.79 -27.34
CA SER A 587 -8.90 3.82 -26.39
C SER A 587 -9.39 4.26 -25.02
N ALA A 588 -8.70 3.86 -23.95
CA ALA A 588 -8.91 4.46 -22.64
C ALA A 588 -8.87 6.01 -22.73
N PRO A 589 -9.76 6.73 -22.02
CA PRO A 589 -9.76 8.19 -22.04
C PRO A 589 -8.46 8.74 -21.46
N LEU A 590 -7.91 9.79 -22.08
CA LEU A 590 -6.73 10.49 -21.59
C LEU A 590 -7.08 11.95 -21.25
N PRO A 591 -7.35 12.26 -19.98
CA PRO A 591 -7.37 13.62 -19.48
C PRO A 591 -5.96 14.22 -19.51
N SER A 592 -5.84 15.46 -19.99
CA SER A 592 -4.60 16.24 -19.96
C SER A 592 -4.91 17.71 -19.76
N ARG A 593 -4.55 18.24 -18.59
CA ARG A 593 -4.85 19.61 -18.15
C ARG A 593 -6.35 19.93 -18.27
N THR A 594 -6.75 20.67 -19.31
CA THR A 594 -8.13 21.13 -19.56
C THR A 594 -8.76 20.45 -20.79
N ARG A 595 -8.15 19.38 -21.28
CA ARG A 595 -8.60 18.62 -22.45
C ARG A 595 -8.75 17.15 -22.10
N LEU A 596 -9.66 16.49 -22.81
CA LEU A 596 -9.88 15.06 -22.75
C LEU A 596 -9.76 14.48 -24.15
N TYR A 597 -8.96 13.42 -24.28
CA TYR A 597 -8.71 12.76 -25.56
C TYR A 597 -9.23 11.33 -25.55
N VAL A 598 -9.81 10.91 -26.66
CA VAL A 598 -10.18 9.51 -26.93
C VAL A 598 -9.91 9.22 -28.40
N ALA A 599 -9.24 8.11 -28.69
CA ALA A 599 -9.03 7.62 -30.05
C ALA A 599 -9.86 6.38 -30.31
N GLY A 600 -10.17 6.11 -31.56
CA GLY A 600 -10.89 4.91 -31.97
C GLY A 600 -10.99 4.84 -33.47
N ASP A 601 -11.61 3.77 -33.96
CA ASP A 601 -11.78 3.52 -35.39
C ASP A 601 -13.10 4.11 -35.86
N ARG A 602 -13.06 4.81 -37.00
CA ARG A 602 -14.24 5.20 -37.76
C ARG A 602 -13.96 4.91 -39.23
N ASP A 603 -14.81 4.10 -39.85
CA ASP A 603 -14.72 3.74 -41.26
C ASP A 603 -13.37 3.12 -41.68
N ARG A 604 -12.76 2.32 -40.79
CA ARG A 604 -11.43 1.68 -40.95
C ARG A 604 -10.25 2.66 -40.89
N GLU A 605 -10.48 3.86 -40.36
CA GLU A 605 -9.46 4.88 -40.13
C GLU A 605 -9.41 5.28 -38.67
N GLY A 606 -8.19 5.54 -38.18
CA GLY A 606 -8.00 6.02 -36.82
C GLY A 606 -8.41 7.47 -36.68
N VAL A 607 -9.23 7.75 -35.68
CA VAL A 607 -9.73 9.09 -35.36
C VAL A 607 -9.42 9.42 -33.91
N LEU A 608 -8.96 10.64 -33.66
CA LEU A 608 -8.76 11.22 -32.33
C LEU A 608 -9.78 12.34 -32.09
N LEU A 609 -10.52 12.24 -30.99
CA LEU A 609 -11.42 13.27 -30.51
C LEU A 609 -10.77 14.04 -29.37
N CYS A 610 -11.00 15.35 -29.35
CA CYS A 610 -10.59 16.22 -28.25
C CYS A 610 -11.80 16.96 -27.71
N LEU A 611 -12.03 16.84 -26.41
CA LEU A 611 -13.13 17.47 -25.69
C LEU A 611 -12.59 18.44 -24.62
N ASP A 612 -13.38 19.44 -24.27
CA ASP A 612 -13.13 20.28 -23.10
C ASP A 612 -13.67 19.65 -21.80
N ALA A 613 -13.44 20.31 -20.67
CA ALA A 613 -13.95 19.89 -19.35
C ALA A 613 -15.48 19.87 -19.23
N LYS A 614 -16.21 20.48 -20.17
CA LYS A 614 -17.68 20.46 -20.23
C LYS A 614 -18.20 19.37 -21.18
N GLY A 615 -17.31 18.53 -21.72
CA GLY A 615 -17.66 17.49 -22.68
C GLY A 615 -18.01 18.02 -24.07
N LYS A 616 -17.64 19.27 -24.40
CA LYS A 616 -17.83 19.79 -25.75
C LYS A 616 -16.70 19.28 -26.64
N LEU A 617 -17.05 18.66 -27.77
CA LEU A 617 -16.10 18.34 -28.83
C LEU A 617 -15.49 19.65 -29.37
N LEU A 618 -14.17 19.77 -29.23
CA LEU A 618 -13.40 20.91 -29.74
C LEU A 618 -12.92 20.66 -31.16
N TRP A 619 -12.41 19.47 -31.41
CA TRP A 619 -11.97 19.04 -32.73
C TRP A 619 -11.92 17.52 -32.83
N GLU A 620 -11.91 17.05 -34.07
CA GLU A 620 -11.69 15.66 -34.46
C GLU A 620 -10.54 15.64 -35.47
N ARG A 621 -9.67 14.61 -35.39
CA ARG A 621 -8.54 14.46 -36.30
C ARG A 621 -8.37 13.02 -36.78
N ALA A 622 -8.36 12.84 -38.09
CA ALA A 622 -7.90 11.60 -38.72
C ALA A 622 -6.39 11.41 -38.48
N LEU A 623 -6.03 10.21 -38.06
CA LEU A 623 -4.68 9.84 -37.63
C LEU A 623 -3.87 9.15 -38.74
N HIS A 624 -4.55 8.51 -39.70
CA HIS A 624 -3.93 7.74 -40.78
C HIS A 624 -2.94 6.68 -40.27
N LEU A 625 -3.32 5.98 -39.20
CA LEU A 625 -2.53 4.91 -38.57
C LEU A 625 -3.04 3.50 -38.93
N GLY A 626 -4.01 3.40 -39.86
CA GLY A 626 -4.76 2.16 -40.12
C GLY A 626 -5.79 1.88 -39.03
N THR A 627 -6.34 0.67 -39.03
CA THR A 627 -7.39 0.22 -38.09
C THR A 627 -6.87 0.09 -36.66
N GLY A 628 -7.78 0.26 -35.68
CA GLY A 628 -7.47 0.15 -34.25
C GLY A 628 -7.10 -1.27 -33.80
N PRO A 629 -6.82 -1.45 -32.50
CA PRO A 629 -7.01 -0.50 -31.40
C PRO A 629 -5.89 0.56 -31.28
N TYR A 630 -6.14 1.60 -30.47
CA TYR A 630 -5.19 2.68 -30.16
C TYR A 630 -4.98 2.85 -28.67
N ALA A 631 -3.82 3.40 -28.30
CA ALA A 631 -3.48 3.84 -26.97
C ALA A 631 -2.97 5.29 -27.00
N LEU A 632 -3.19 6.01 -25.91
CA LEU A 632 -2.86 7.42 -25.78
C LEU A 632 -1.78 7.62 -24.71
N ALA A 633 -0.86 8.56 -24.97
CA ALA A 633 0.12 9.01 -23.99
C ALA A 633 0.25 10.54 -24.02
N SER A 634 0.30 11.16 -22.84
CA SER A 634 0.47 12.60 -22.72
C SER A 634 1.91 13.03 -23.03
N LEU A 635 2.04 14.15 -23.75
CA LEU A 635 3.32 14.83 -24.01
C LEU A 635 3.12 16.33 -23.73
N PRO A 636 4.12 17.08 -23.25
CA PRO A 636 3.96 18.51 -23.09
C PRO A 636 3.48 19.20 -24.37
N GLY A 637 2.28 19.80 -24.33
CA GLY A 637 1.65 20.47 -25.46
C GLY A 637 1.15 19.55 -26.58
N ALA A 638 1.06 18.24 -26.36
CA ALA A 638 0.62 17.29 -27.39
C ALA A 638 0.07 15.98 -26.78
N VAL A 639 -0.50 15.15 -27.63
CA VAL A 639 -0.84 13.76 -27.35
C VAL A 639 -0.15 12.86 -28.36
N LEU A 640 0.39 11.75 -27.88
CA LEU A 640 0.90 10.66 -28.69
C LEU A 640 -0.20 9.61 -28.81
N VAL A 641 -0.49 9.21 -30.04
CA VAL A 641 -1.41 8.11 -30.35
C VAL A 641 -0.60 6.97 -30.94
N THR A 642 -0.72 5.78 -30.38
CA THR A 642 -0.03 4.56 -30.81
C THR A 642 -1.05 3.50 -31.19
N SER A 643 -0.82 2.82 -32.29
CA SER A 643 -1.64 1.69 -32.76
C SER A 643 -0.98 0.36 -32.44
N ALA A 644 -1.75 -0.73 -32.45
CA ALA A 644 -1.24 -2.08 -32.28
C ALA A 644 -0.22 -2.49 -33.37
N SER A 645 -0.28 -1.92 -34.57
CA SER A 645 0.69 -2.16 -35.66
C SER A 645 2.06 -1.51 -35.44
N GLY A 646 2.23 -0.83 -34.30
CA GLY A 646 3.39 -0.03 -33.97
C GLY A 646 3.43 1.33 -34.66
N ALA A 647 2.45 1.70 -35.50
CA ALA A 647 2.36 3.05 -36.05
C ALA A 647 2.00 4.06 -34.94
N ALA A 648 2.47 5.31 -35.07
CA ALA A 648 2.18 6.36 -34.11
C ALA A 648 2.04 7.74 -34.74
N ALA A 649 1.29 8.61 -34.07
CA ALA A 649 1.11 10.01 -34.43
C ALA A 649 1.34 10.90 -33.22
N ARG A 650 1.87 12.11 -33.46
CA ARG A 650 1.83 13.22 -32.50
C ARG A 650 0.84 14.25 -32.99
N VAL A 651 -0.16 14.53 -32.17
CA VAL A 651 -1.13 15.60 -32.40
C VAL A 651 -0.93 16.65 -31.32
N ASP A 652 -0.82 17.91 -31.71
CA ASP A 652 -0.70 18.99 -30.74
C ASP A 652 -2.04 19.26 -30.01
N THR A 653 -2.06 20.21 -29.08
CA THR A 653 -3.31 20.58 -28.38
C THR A 653 -4.33 21.30 -29.27
N SER A 654 -3.91 21.84 -30.41
CA SER A 654 -4.79 22.52 -31.38
C SER A 654 -5.53 21.52 -32.29
N GLY A 655 -5.04 20.28 -32.36
CA GLY A 655 -5.52 19.25 -33.25
C GLY A 655 -4.70 19.13 -34.53
N GLU A 656 -3.60 19.84 -34.67
CA GLU A 656 -2.67 19.71 -35.79
C GLU A 656 -1.81 18.44 -35.63
N LEU A 657 -1.82 17.60 -36.66
CA LEU A 657 -0.96 16.42 -36.75
C LEU A 657 0.47 16.88 -37.04
N SER A 658 1.33 16.88 -36.02
CA SER A 658 2.71 17.38 -36.15
C SER A 658 3.63 16.41 -36.88
N TRP A 659 3.51 15.12 -36.60
CA TRP A 659 4.24 14.07 -37.30
C TRP A 659 3.55 12.72 -37.14
N ARG A 660 3.91 11.80 -38.04
CA ARG A 660 3.51 10.39 -38.00
C ARG A 660 4.70 9.49 -38.28
N VAL A 661 4.66 8.29 -37.71
CA VAL A 661 5.60 7.20 -37.94
C VAL A 661 4.79 5.97 -38.32
N GLY A 662 5.08 5.36 -39.47
CA GLY A 662 4.32 4.24 -40.03
C GLY A 662 4.50 2.92 -39.25
N ALA A 663 3.63 1.95 -39.51
CA ALA A 663 3.67 0.60 -38.93
C ALA A 663 4.97 -0.14 -39.26
N VAL A 664 5.45 -0.98 -38.34
CA VAL A 664 6.62 -1.85 -38.54
C VAL A 664 6.45 -3.15 -37.76
N GLY A 665 6.55 -4.27 -38.47
CA GLY A 665 6.39 -5.61 -37.90
C GLY A 665 4.94 -6.04 -37.81
N GLU A 666 4.73 -7.18 -37.15
CA GLU A 666 3.39 -7.73 -36.92
C GLU A 666 2.61 -6.91 -35.87
N PRO A 667 1.29 -6.75 -36.03
CA PRO A 667 0.45 -6.10 -35.04
C PRO A 667 0.45 -6.84 -33.69
N LEU A 668 0.49 -6.06 -32.61
CA LEU A 668 0.31 -6.56 -31.24
C LEU A 668 -1.14 -6.96 -30.98
N ALA A 669 -1.37 -7.79 -29.95
CA ALA A 669 -2.73 -8.15 -29.51
C ALA A 669 -3.54 -6.95 -29.00
N GLY A 670 -2.86 -5.91 -28.52
CA GLY A 670 -3.47 -4.66 -28.08
C GLY A 670 -2.51 -3.47 -28.29
N ALA A 671 -3.08 -2.27 -28.35
CA ALA A 671 -2.26 -1.06 -28.43
C ALA A 671 -1.68 -0.72 -27.05
N LEU A 672 -0.38 -0.44 -27.02
CA LEU A 672 0.32 -0.03 -25.80
C LEU A 672 0.66 1.46 -25.88
N PRO A 673 0.50 2.23 -24.78
CA PRO A 673 0.84 3.65 -24.78
C PRO A 673 2.34 3.87 -24.92
N ALA A 674 2.72 4.90 -25.68
CA ALA A 674 4.11 5.36 -25.75
C ALA A 674 4.69 5.72 -24.37
N ARG A 675 6.02 5.66 -24.26
CA ARG A 675 6.76 6.05 -23.05
C ARG A 675 7.78 7.11 -23.40
N THR A 676 7.76 8.25 -22.70
CA THR A 676 8.71 9.34 -22.94
C THR A 676 9.63 9.51 -21.75
N SER A 677 10.94 9.46 -22.00
CA SER A 677 11.97 9.67 -20.97
C SER A 677 13.17 10.38 -21.60
N ARG A 678 13.81 11.30 -20.87
CA ARG A 678 14.97 12.09 -21.35
C ARG A 678 14.80 12.71 -22.74
N GLY A 679 13.60 13.19 -23.07
CA GLY A 679 13.34 13.80 -24.37
C GLY A 679 13.36 12.82 -25.55
N VAL A 680 13.14 11.53 -25.30
CA VAL A 680 12.99 10.47 -26.32
C VAL A 680 11.67 9.76 -26.07
N THR A 681 10.89 9.55 -27.13
CA THR A 681 9.64 8.79 -27.08
C THR A 681 9.88 7.37 -27.58
N LEU A 682 9.42 6.37 -26.83
CA LEU A 682 9.48 4.97 -27.21
C LEU A 682 8.09 4.54 -27.67
N ILE A 683 7.99 4.21 -28.96
CA ILE A 683 6.78 3.70 -29.60
C ILE A 683 6.78 2.17 -29.46
N PRO A 684 5.76 1.58 -28.81
CA PRO A 684 5.59 0.13 -28.73
C PRO A 684 5.28 -0.51 -30.08
N GLY A 685 5.66 -1.77 -30.24
CA GLY A 685 5.46 -2.58 -31.46
C GLY A 685 6.34 -3.82 -31.39
N GLU A 686 6.28 -4.71 -32.39
CA GLU A 686 7.25 -5.81 -32.52
C GLU A 686 8.69 -5.26 -32.51
N GLN A 687 8.87 -4.10 -33.16
CA GLN A 687 10.04 -3.25 -32.99
C GLN A 687 9.68 -2.03 -32.14
N VAL A 688 10.19 -1.97 -30.91
CA VAL A 688 10.11 -0.76 -30.09
C VAL A 688 11.04 0.29 -30.69
N ARG A 689 10.48 1.42 -31.10
CA ARG A 689 11.23 2.49 -31.79
C ARG A 689 11.37 3.70 -30.89
N ALA A 690 12.62 4.13 -30.70
CA ALA A 690 12.96 5.39 -30.07
C ALA A 690 12.89 6.51 -31.10
N VAL A 691 12.07 7.52 -30.85
CA VAL A 691 11.83 8.64 -31.76
C VAL A 691 12.04 9.98 -31.07
N ASP A 692 12.47 10.97 -31.84
CA ASP A 692 12.46 12.37 -31.40
C ASP A 692 11.00 12.82 -31.19
N PRO A 693 10.59 13.21 -29.97
CA PRO A 693 9.23 13.67 -29.71
C PRO A 693 8.84 14.90 -30.52
N LYS A 694 9.78 15.73 -30.97
CA LYS A 694 9.46 16.96 -31.72
C LYS A 694 9.24 16.70 -33.20
N GLY A 695 10.15 15.99 -33.86
CA GLY A 695 10.13 15.80 -35.30
C GLY A 695 9.79 14.38 -35.78
N GLY A 696 9.57 13.43 -34.87
CA GLY A 696 9.18 12.05 -35.21
C GLY A 696 10.31 11.22 -35.84
N GLN A 697 11.55 11.73 -35.88
CA GLN A 697 12.66 10.99 -36.46
C GLN A 697 12.96 9.75 -35.62
N VAL A 698 13.08 8.59 -36.27
CA VAL A 698 13.48 7.35 -35.60
C VAL A 698 14.97 7.43 -35.28
N LEU A 699 15.28 7.47 -34.00
CA LEU A 699 16.63 7.54 -33.46
C LEU A 699 17.21 6.13 -33.23
N GLY A 700 16.38 5.13 -32.94
CA GLY A 700 16.86 3.77 -32.71
C GLY A 700 15.71 2.79 -32.59
N GLN A 701 16.02 1.49 -32.57
CA GLN A 701 15.01 0.45 -32.46
C GLN A 701 15.55 -0.78 -31.72
N VAL A 702 14.64 -1.50 -31.07
CA VAL A 702 14.89 -2.74 -30.34
C VAL A 702 13.77 -3.72 -30.65
N ARG A 703 14.13 -4.96 -30.98
CA ARG A 703 13.12 -6.03 -31.15
C ARG A 703 12.58 -6.45 -29.79
N ALA A 704 11.27 -6.37 -29.61
CA ALA A 704 10.59 -6.65 -28.35
C ALA A 704 10.58 -8.13 -27.96
N GLY A 705 10.40 -9.01 -28.95
CA GLY A 705 9.98 -10.39 -28.73
C GLY A 705 8.74 -10.70 -29.59
N ALA A 706 8.13 -11.87 -29.39
CA ALA A 706 6.84 -12.19 -30.01
C ALA A 706 5.71 -11.54 -29.18
N GLY A 707 4.91 -10.67 -29.78
CA GLY A 707 3.77 -10.05 -29.09
C GLY A 707 4.13 -9.28 -27.82
N LEU A 708 4.68 -8.07 -27.95
CA LEU A 708 4.94 -7.18 -26.81
C LEU A 708 3.64 -6.93 -26.01
N VAL A 709 3.65 -7.26 -24.72
CA VAL A 709 2.51 -7.07 -23.79
C VAL A 709 2.74 -5.86 -22.89
N ALA A 710 3.98 -5.56 -22.50
CA ALA A 710 4.26 -4.39 -21.68
C ALA A 710 5.62 -3.75 -22.00
N LEU A 711 5.62 -2.41 -22.04
CA LEU A 711 6.81 -1.58 -22.17
C LEU A 711 6.94 -0.68 -20.94
N GLN A 712 8.10 -0.73 -20.27
CA GLN A 712 8.48 0.27 -19.28
C GLN A 712 9.84 0.89 -19.61
N VAL A 713 10.02 2.14 -19.22
CA VAL A 713 11.22 2.93 -19.50
C VAL A 713 11.64 3.68 -18.24
N ASP A 714 12.90 3.54 -17.84
CA ASP A 714 13.42 4.27 -16.69
C ASP A 714 13.99 5.65 -17.05
N SER A 715 14.35 6.42 -16.01
CA SER A 715 14.90 7.77 -16.14
C SER A 715 16.29 7.82 -16.80
N ARG A 716 16.91 6.68 -17.12
CA ARG A 716 18.20 6.56 -17.85
C ARG A 716 18.03 5.99 -19.26
N LEU A 717 16.78 5.89 -19.76
CA LEU A 717 16.46 5.19 -21.02
C LEU A 717 16.81 3.70 -20.99
N GLY A 718 16.75 3.07 -19.82
CA GLY A 718 16.68 1.61 -19.73
C GLY A 718 15.29 1.13 -20.16
N LEU A 719 15.23 0.19 -21.11
CA LEU A 719 13.98 -0.36 -21.63
C LEU A 719 13.73 -1.74 -21.01
N TYR A 720 12.48 -2.01 -20.64
CA TYR A 720 12.04 -3.29 -20.09
C TYR A 720 10.84 -3.74 -20.91
N LEU A 721 11.01 -4.86 -21.63
CA LEU A 721 10.09 -5.35 -22.64
C LEU A 721 9.59 -6.72 -22.21
N LEU A 722 8.29 -6.84 -21.91
CA LEU A 722 7.63 -8.11 -21.63
C LEU A 722 6.88 -8.54 -22.88
N ASP A 723 7.12 -9.77 -23.31
CA ASP A 723 6.46 -10.40 -24.45
C ASP A 723 5.46 -11.49 -24.00
N ASP A 724 4.55 -11.89 -24.89
CA ASP A 724 3.45 -12.81 -24.58
C ASP A 724 3.93 -14.24 -24.25
N SER A 725 5.15 -14.59 -24.69
CA SER A 725 5.81 -15.86 -24.37
C SER A 725 6.33 -15.94 -22.93
N GLY A 726 6.21 -14.86 -22.16
CA GLY A 726 6.74 -14.79 -20.80
C GLY A 726 8.24 -14.53 -20.76
N THR A 727 8.77 -13.78 -21.73
CA THR A 727 10.14 -13.29 -21.73
C THR A 727 10.16 -11.80 -21.37
N LEU A 728 10.85 -11.45 -20.28
CA LEU A 728 11.19 -10.07 -19.93
C LEU A 728 12.64 -9.78 -20.33
N GLY A 729 12.83 -8.85 -21.26
CA GLY A 729 14.15 -8.36 -21.67
C GLY A 729 14.44 -6.95 -21.14
N ALA A 730 15.63 -6.74 -20.59
CA ALA A 730 16.10 -5.40 -20.22
C ALA A 730 17.23 -4.92 -21.12
N TYR A 731 17.15 -3.67 -21.54
CA TYR A 731 18.10 -3.05 -22.46
C TYR A 731 18.63 -1.75 -21.86
N ARG A 732 19.92 -1.48 -22.06
CA ARG A 732 20.55 -0.20 -21.72
C ARG A 732 20.85 0.60 -22.97
N LEU A 733 20.80 1.91 -22.85
CA LEU A 733 21.38 2.80 -23.83
C LEU A 733 22.92 2.76 -23.73
N VAL A 734 23.60 2.42 -24.82
CA VAL A 734 25.08 2.29 -24.86
C VAL A 734 25.75 3.50 -25.50
N SER A 735 25.14 4.09 -26.53
CA SER A 735 25.67 5.30 -27.14
C SER A 735 24.57 6.21 -27.69
N HIS A 736 24.87 7.51 -27.63
CA HIS A 736 24.25 8.57 -28.41
C HIS A 736 25.33 9.03 -29.40
N PHE A 737 25.20 8.75 -30.69
CA PHE A 737 26.19 9.28 -31.64
C PHE A 737 25.90 10.78 -31.90
N THR A 738 26.86 11.64 -31.56
CA THR A 738 27.06 13.05 -32.01
C THR A 738 28.31 13.06 -32.91
N VAL A 739 28.43 13.67 -34.09
CA VAL A 739 28.13 15.02 -34.63
C VAL A 739 28.11 14.93 -36.18
N VAL A 740 27.37 15.78 -36.92
CA VAL A 740 27.86 16.49 -38.14
C VAL A 740 27.05 17.78 -38.34
N ASP A 741 27.75 18.86 -38.69
CA ASP A 741 27.23 20.18 -39.11
C ASP A 741 26.21 20.09 -40.25
N GLY A 742 25.27 21.05 -40.26
CA GLY A 742 24.37 21.34 -41.35
C GLY A 742 24.14 22.84 -41.44
#